data_AF-A0A3P7IEV7-F1
#
_entry.id   AF-A0A3P7IEV7-F1
#
_cell.length_a   1.000
_cell.length_b   1.000
_cell.length_c   1.000
_cell.angle_alpha   90.00
_cell.angle_beta   90.00
_cell.angle_gamma   90.00
#
_symmetry.space_group_name_H-M   'P 1'
#
loop_
_entity.id
_entity.type
_entity.pdbx_description
1 polymer ?
#
loop_
_entity_poly.entity_id
_entity_poly.type
_entity_poly.pdbx_seq_one_letter_code
_entity_poly.pdbx_strand_id
1 'polypeptide(L)'
;DQKSTTVSSPKPRSFPNYWKPKRIDQKKFWFFTVPVAEEACEDNEEQDGDAKAVPKRAPLEHAHVEMEQINFTLEAGDSSVPVPLLFMQILMNAEASGWSSALQASADLSLQMSYYNEALSVWEPVIEPVEVSTDNWSPWNLKMTVKGRNKMDPLDTRPGMDIKIEADDILNLTVTKSFLSLLNKVSETFAHAANQISPPTTRQLPGSSAFLVLNETGIIIKLTDTDTLQVSENGEELEAPHGRFIDLRMNKEAAAMAAESQDKERLSSNQVELGADLRINLLDTVRNLKIGRAGKVAIPLPKKSDGGKQWKIIADTSIENGRRLITFTSHVNVTNHLDVPMELYSKNNTNLDLFGTVAPGETLNLVVPLLFSATGEIYFRPANDKCEVSFESVTWHQFSHQMRQVIRCDLSEDTTQGYFFEAVVLEEKVREGVDKETEVYSLHLYPPLQFHNILPFPITFEIPVAMDLLQGESIQLNMVPGHRMRLWASYLGEMYSLDMTIPEEKQDLQVVALNTDTGSSELLLGIHWSTEHGDLKAYLYAPFWLVNNTSMTLKHMESEYAVKHLPDDNPLILPFPSTDFTRKKKSRVLVDEAGAWSEEFPLDTVGNPARITCKGKDRDFELTVDIKLCQSGLTKIVTFCPFYLVSNLGKWDMQVREDGQSTWVDVPAEKVPVNFGQRGHTMEPLPSNEMAFFTWDSVTEDRIMHVGV
;
A
#
# COMPACT_ATOMS: atom_id res chain seq x y z
N ASP A 1 19.64 -45.79 -30.88
CA ASP A 1 18.41 -45.97 -31.69
C ASP A 1 17.39 -44.87 -31.42
N GLN A 2 17.52 -43.78 -32.17
CA GLN A 2 16.54 -42.70 -32.22
C GLN A 2 15.38 -43.15 -33.12
N LYS A 3 14.19 -43.35 -32.55
CA LYS A 3 12.94 -43.43 -33.32
C LYS A 3 12.42 -42.00 -33.48
N SER A 4 12.55 -41.45 -34.70
CA SER A 4 11.90 -40.22 -35.09
C SER A 4 10.41 -40.49 -35.39
N THR A 5 9.54 -39.79 -34.68
CA THR A 5 8.12 -39.66 -35.02
C THR A 5 7.99 -38.57 -36.08
N THR A 6 7.71 -38.96 -37.31
CA THR A 6 7.43 -38.06 -38.43
C THR A 6 6.03 -37.46 -38.28
N VAL A 7 5.98 -36.17 -37.94
CA VAL A 7 4.76 -35.36 -38.04
C VAL A 7 4.43 -35.17 -39.53
N SER A 8 3.35 -35.78 -40.00
CA SER A 8 2.85 -35.57 -41.37
C SER A 8 2.23 -34.18 -41.48
N SER A 9 2.85 -33.29 -42.24
CA SER A 9 2.25 -32.03 -42.63
C SER A 9 1.00 -32.28 -43.51
N PRO A 10 -0.13 -31.59 -43.27
CA PRO A 10 -1.31 -31.77 -44.10
C PRO A 10 -1.03 -31.24 -45.52
N LYS A 11 -1.10 -32.13 -46.52
CA LYS A 11 -0.99 -31.74 -47.92
C LYS A 11 -2.10 -30.73 -48.26
N PRO A 12 -1.79 -29.54 -48.79
CA PRO A 12 -2.81 -28.60 -49.21
C PRO A 12 -3.66 -29.23 -50.31
N ARG A 13 -4.99 -29.11 -50.18
CA ARG A 13 -5.95 -29.59 -51.18
C ARG A 13 -5.64 -28.91 -52.52
N SER A 14 -5.18 -29.67 -53.51
CA SER A 14 -5.02 -29.14 -54.86
C SER A 14 -6.39 -29.00 -55.51
N PHE A 15 -6.73 -27.79 -55.95
CA PHE A 15 -7.94 -27.51 -56.74
C PHE A 15 -7.54 -27.33 -58.21
N PRO A 16 -7.38 -28.42 -58.99
CA PRO A 16 -6.76 -28.39 -60.32
C PRO A 16 -7.54 -27.58 -61.39
N ASN A 17 -8.72 -27.07 -61.05
CA ASN A 17 -9.58 -26.33 -61.97
C ASN A 17 -10.04 -24.96 -61.40
N TYR A 18 -9.32 -24.41 -60.41
CA TYR A 18 -9.69 -23.15 -59.76
C TYR A 18 -9.84 -21.99 -60.79
N TRP A 19 -9.01 -21.98 -61.83
CA TRP A 19 -8.99 -20.96 -62.87
C TRP A 19 -9.80 -21.31 -64.13
N LYS A 20 -10.54 -22.42 -64.14
CA LYS A 20 -11.39 -22.74 -65.31
C LYS A 20 -12.67 -21.90 -65.24
N PRO A 21 -12.98 -21.11 -66.28
CA PRO A 21 -14.15 -20.25 -66.27
C PRO A 21 -15.43 -21.10 -66.15
N LYS A 22 -16.16 -20.92 -65.05
CA LYS A 22 -17.50 -21.47 -64.86
C LYS A 22 -18.52 -20.36 -65.10
N ARG A 23 -19.62 -20.69 -65.80
CA ARG A 23 -20.77 -19.79 -65.86
C ARG A 23 -21.32 -19.61 -64.44
N ILE A 24 -21.38 -18.36 -63.99
CA ILE A 24 -21.91 -17.98 -62.69
C ILE A 24 -23.42 -18.23 -62.71
N ASP A 25 -23.90 -19.00 -61.73
CA ASP A 25 -25.33 -19.19 -61.51
C ASP A 25 -25.88 -17.95 -60.79
N GLN A 26 -26.43 -17.03 -61.56
CA GLN A 26 -26.91 -15.73 -61.09
C GLN A 26 -28.03 -15.84 -60.04
N LYS A 27 -28.75 -16.98 -59.98
CA LYS A 27 -29.78 -17.23 -58.96
C LYS A 27 -29.21 -17.64 -57.61
N LYS A 28 -27.95 -18.05 -57.56
CA LYS A 28 -27.31 -18.58 -56.34
C LYS A 28 -26.72 -17.49 -55.45
N PHE A 29 -26.52 -16.29 -55.99
CA PHE A 29 -25.92 -15.18 -55.26
C PHE A 29 -26.85 -13.97 -55.28
N TRP A 30 -27.24 -13.53 -54.09
CA TRP A 30 -28.25 -12.49 -53.89
C TRP A 30 -27.92 -11.16 -54.58
N PHE A 31 -26.64 -10.83 -54.74
CA PHE A 31 -26.16 -9.59 -55.35
C PHE A 31 -26.24 -9.53 -56.88
N PHE A 32 -26.62 -10.61 -57.59
CA PHE A 32 -26.98 -10.54 -59.02
C PHE A 32 -28.46 -10.25 -59.25
N THR A 33 -29.29 -10.39 -58.22
CA THR A 33 -30.69 -9.97 -58.17
C THR A 33 -30.76 -8.54 -57.64
N VAL A 34 -30.11 -7.61 -58.34
CA VAL A 34 -30.28 -6.18 -58.06
C VAL A 34 -31.58 -5.73 -58.74
N PRO A 35 -32.61 -5.27 -58.01
CA PRO A 35 -33.76 -4.64 -58.65
C PRO A 35 -33.26 -3.40 -59.42
N VAL A 36 -33.78 -3.23 -60.65
CA VAL A 36 -33.46 -2.07 -61.49
C VAL A 36 -33.79 -0.81 -60.69
N ALA A 37 -32.79 0.07 -60.51
CA ALA A 37 -32.97 1.34 -59.83
C ALA A 37 -33.81 2.28 -60.70
N GLU A 38 -34.95 2.73 -60.19
CA GLU A 38 -35.65 3.92 -60.72
C GLU A 38 -35.02 5.16 -60.07
N GLU A 39 -34.62 6.12 -60.89
CA GLU A 39 -34.10 7.42 -60.44
C GLU A 39 -35.22 8.21 -59.75
N ALA A 40 -34.95 8.69 -58.54
CA ALA A 40 -35.88 9.48 -57.74
C ALA A 40 -35.75 10.97 -58.07
N CYS A 41 -36.18 11.40 -59.26
CA CYS A 41 -36.42 12.80 -59.60
C CYS A 41 -37.53 12.89 -60.64
N GLU A 42 -38.53 13.72 -60.34
CA GLU A 42 -39.58 14.24 -61.24
C GLU A 42 -40.68 13.26 -61.67
N ASP A 43 -41.69 13.10 -60.81
CA ASP A 43 -43.08 12.95 -61.25
C ASP A 43 -44.00 13.60 -60.20
N ASN A 44 -44.02 14.93 -60.24
CA ASN A 44 -45.13 15.76 -59.75
C ASN A 44 -45.67 16.52 -60.97
N GLU A 45 -46.23 15.79 -61.93
CA GLU A 45 -47.27 16.33 -62.80
C GLU A 45 -48.54 15.48 -62.62
N GLU A 46 -49.50 16.13 -61.95
CA GLU A 46 -50.95 15.95 -61.99
C GLU A 46 -51.54 14.53 -61.89
N GLN A 47 -52.21 14.30 -60.75
CA GLN A 47 -53.27 13.29 -60.64
C GLN A 47 -54.36 13.55 -61.68
N ASP A 48 -54.62 12.57 -62.53
CA ASP A 48 -56.00 12.17 -62.81
C ASP A 48 -56.09 10.64 -62.93
N GLY A 49 -57.01 10.03 -62.17
CA GLY A 49 -57.40 8.62 -62.37
C GLY A 49 -56.97 7.59 -61.31
N ASP A 50 -57.76 7.50 -60.24
CA ASP A 50 -58.20 6.28 -59.55
C ASP A 50 -57.37 4.96 -59.69
N ALA A 51 -56.49 4.68 -58.71
CA ALA A 51 -56.07 3.31 -58.38
C ALA A 51 -55.64 3.19 -56.91
N LYS A 52 -56.31 2.31 -56.16
CA LYS A 52 -56.06 2.01 -54.74
C LYS A 52 -54.60 1.60 -54.48
N ALA A 53 -53.88 2.38 -53.68
CA ALA A 53 -52.54 2.05 -53.20
C ALA A 53 -52.58 0.90 -52.18
N VAL A 54 -51.85 -0.17 -52.47
CA VAL A 54 -51.52 -1.25 -51.52
C VAL A 54 -50.46 -0.71 -50.53
N PRO A 55 -50.64 -0.78 -49.20
CA PRO A 55 -49.62 -0.30 -48.27
C PRO A 55 -48.37 -1.20 -48.34
N LYS A 56 -47.23 -0.62 -48.71
CA LYS A 56 -45.91 -1.25 -48.61
C LYS A 56 -45.69 -1.71 -47.16
N ARG A 57 -45.62 -3.02 -46.89
CA ARG A 57 -45.26 -3.56 -45.57
C ARG A 57 -43.87 -3.08 -45.20
N ALA A 58 -43.75 -2.31 -44.12
CA ALA A 58 -42.46 -1.97 -43.54
C ALA A 58 -41.71 -3.26 -43.11
N PRO A 59 -40.39 -3.32 -43.26
CA PRO A 59 -39.60 -4.45 -42.76
C PRO A 59 -39.74 -4.54 -41.23
N LEU A 60 -39.93 -5.77 -40.72
CA LEU A 60 -40.00 -6.02 -39.29
C LEU A 60 -38.56 -6.05 -38.74
N GLU A 61 -38.15 -4.96 -38.11
CA GLU A 61 -36.82 -4.78 -37.51
C GLU A 61 -36.86 -5.22 -36.05
N HIS A 62 -36.34 -6.41 -35.74
CA HIS A 62 -36.29 -6.96 -34.38
C HIS A 62 -35.02 -7.80 -34.18
N ALA A 63 -34.34 -7.62 -33.06
CA ALA A 63 -33.17 -8.37 -32.62
C ALA A 63 -33.30 -8.70 -31.12
N HIS A 64 -33.00 -9.94 -30.76
CA HIS A 64 -32.98 -10.43 -29.38
C HIS A 64 -31.63 -11.11 -29.14
N VAL A 65 -30.96 -10.74 -28.06
CA VAL A 65 -29.65 -11.22 -27.64
C VAL A 65 -29.77 -11.67 -26.20
N GLU A 66 -29.66 -12.97 -25.98
CA GLU A 66 -29.63 -13.57 -24.65
C GLU A 66 -28.24 -14.14 -24.39
N MET A 67 -27.68 -13.77 -23.25
CA MET A 67 -26.38 -14.19 -22.78
C MET A 67 -26.56 -14.90 -21.45
N GLU A 68 -26.53 -16.24 -21.48
CA GLU A 68 -26.81 -17.08 -20.32
C GLU A 68 -25.90 -16.77 -19.13
N GLN A 69 -24.59 -16.64 -19.35
CA GLN A 69 -23.63 -16.18 -18.33
C GLN A 69 -22.26 -15.86 -18.95
N ILE A 70 -21.62 -14.80 -18.47
CA ILE A 70 -20.18 -14.57 -18.60
C ILE A 70 -19.56 -14.65 -17.21
N ASN A 71 -18.63 -15.59 -17.05
CA ASN A 71 -17.90 -15.78 -15.80
C ASN A 71 -16.46 -15.27 -15.98
N PHE A 72 -16.08 -14.28 -15.17
CA PHE A 72 -14.72 -13.79 -15.04
C PHE A 72 -14.12 -14.37 -13.76
N THR A 73 -13.01 -15.10 -13.90
CA THR A 73 -12.25 -15.62 -12.74
C THR A 73 -10.83 -15.08 -12.81
N LEU A 74 -10.37 -14.48 -11.73
CA LEU A 74 -8.97 -14.13 -11.53
C LEU A 74 -8.35 -15.17 -10.58
N GLU A 75 -7.27 -15.80 -11.02
CA GLU A 75 -6.52 -16.80 -10.23
C GLU A 75 -5.06 -16.36 -10.13
N ALA A 76 -4.40 -16.71 -9.03
CA ALA A 76 -2.97 -16.50 -8.83
C ALA A 76 -2.30 -17.80 -8.35
N GLY A 77 -1.03 -17.98 -8.71
CA GLY A 77 -0.22 -19.12 -8.29
C GLY A 77 0.58 -19.72 -9.44
N ASP A 78 1.54 -20.58 -9.08
CA ASP A 78 2.26 -21.39 -10.06
C ASP A 78 1.35 -22.51 -10.57
N SER A 79 1.61 -23.00 -11.79
CA SER A 79 0.80 -24.02 -12.50
C SER A 79 0.41 -25.28 -11.69
N SER A 80 1.02 -25.53 -10.54
CA SER A 80 0.70 -26.66 -9.66
C SER A 80 -0.45 -26.41 -8.68
N VAL A 81 -0.69 -25.18 -8.22
CA VAL A 81 -1.75 -24.85 -7.25
C VAL A 81 -2.35 -23.48 -7.59
N PRO A 82 -3.41 -23.42 -8.43
CA PRO A 82 -4.11 -22.18 -8.69
C PRO A 82 -4.95 -21.78 -7.47
N VAL A 83 -4.79 -20.55 -7.00
CA VAL A 83 -5.60 -19.96 -5.93
C VAL A 83 -6.59 -18.97 -6.56
N PRO A 84 -7.90 -19.23 -6.49
CA PRO A 84 -8.89 -18.28 -6.97
C PRO A 84 -8.86 -17.02 -6.10
N LEU A 85 -8.90 -15.86 -6.72
CA LEU A 85 -8.88 -14.56 -6.04
C LEU A 85 -10.22 -13.86 -6.14
N LEU A 86 -10.75 -13.78 -7.36
CA LEU A 86 -11.95 -13.02 -7.68
C LEU A 86 -12.83 -13.80 -8.66
N PHE A 87 -14.13 -13.76 -8.44
CA PHE A 87 -15.12 -14.30 -9.35
C PHE A 87 -16.22 -13.26 -9.60
N MET A 88 -16.55 -13.03 -10.86
CA MET A 88 -17.63 -12.15 -11.27
C MET A 88 -18.48 -12.86 -12.32
N GLN A 89 -19.79 -12.80 -12.15
CA GLN A 89 -20.76 -13.32 -13.10
C GLN A 89 -21.65 -12.20 -13.62
N ILE A 90 -21.83 -12.19 -14.92
CA ILE A 90 -22.69 -11.26 -15.64
C ILE A 90 -23.70 -12.05 -16.46
N LEU A 91 -24.99 -11.76 -16.30
CA LEU A 91 -26.05 -12.24 -17.18
C LEU A 91 -26.65 -11.04 -17.92
N MET A 92 -26.95 -11.19 -19.20
CA MET A 92 -27.48 -10.09 -19.99
C MET A 92 -28.58 -10.58 -20.94
N ASN A 93 -29.71 -9.89 -20.93
CA ASN A 93 -30.76 -10.07 -21.92
C ASN A 93 -31.04 -8.73 -22.60
N ALA A 94 -30.99 -8.67 -23.93
CA ALA A 94 -31.18 -7.44 -24.68
C ALA A 94 -32.09 -7.64 -25.89
N GLU A 95 -33.02 -6.71 -26.07
CA GLU A 95 -33.95 -6.65 -27.20
C GLU A 95 -33.81 -5.29 -27.88
N ALA A 96 -33.88 -5.27 -29.22
CA ALA A 96 -33.87 -4.05 -30.00
C ALA A 96 -34.82 -4.17 -31.20
N SER A 97 -35.58 -3.13 -31.47
CA SER A 97 -36.53 -3.08 -32.59
C SER A 97 -36.61 -1.69 -33.22
N GLY A 98 -37.04 -1.65 -34.49
CA GLY A 98 -37.36 -0.41 -35.20
C GLY A 98 -36.21 0.59 -35.37
N TRP A 99 -34.95 0.12 -35.46
CA TRP A 99 -33.75 0.98 -35.50
C TRP A 99 -33.73 1.98 -36.66
N SER A 100 -34.44 1.73 -37.76
CA SER A 100 -34.54 2.67 -38.89
C SER A 100 -35.68 3.69 -38.74
N SER A 101 -36.65 3.44 -37.86
CA SER A 101 -37.82 4.31 -37.65
C SER A 101 -37.83 4.94 -36.26
N ALA A 102 -38.31 4.21 -35.26
CA ALA A 102 -38.34 4.58 -33.86
C ALA A 102 -37.63 3.49 -33.05
N LEU A 103 -36.31 3.65 -32.86
CA LEU A 103 -35.50 2.67 -32.13
C LEU A 103 -36.11 2.43 -30.75
N GLN A 104 -36.40 1.18 -30.42
CA GLN A 104 -36.73 0.75 -29.06
C GLN A 104 -35.78 -0.37 -28.70
N ALA A 105 -34.90 -0.13 -27.74
CA ALA A 105 -34.05 -1.17 -27.19
C ALA A 105 -34.21 -1.26 -25.67
N SER A 106 -34.17 -2.46 -25.13
CA SER A 106 -34.12 -2.75 -23.71
C SER A 106 -33.00 -3.73 -23.45
N ALA A 107 -32.23 -3.53 -22.38
CA ALA A 107 -31.23 -4.46 -21.91
C ALA A 107 -31.35 -4.60 -20.40
N ASP A 108 -31.45 -5.83 -19.93
CA ASP A 108 -31.41 -6.21 -18.53
C ASP A 108 -30.05 -6.87 -18.24
N LEU A 109 -29.33 -6.34 -17.26
CA LEU A 109 -28.01 -6.79 -16.84
C LEU A 109 -28.05 -7.22 -15.38
N SER A 110 -27.75 -8.49 -15.12
CA SER A 110 -27.61 -9.04 -13.78
C SER A 110 -26.13 -9.19 -13.42
N LEU A 111 -25.74 -8.75 -12.23
CA LEU A 111 -24.35 -8.77 -11.78
C LEU A 111 -24.22 -9.39 -10.39
N GLN A 112 -23.26 -10.28 -10.23
CA GLN A 112 -22.78 -10.78 -8.95
C GLN A 112 -21.25 -10.89 -8.96
N MET A 113 -20.64 -10.62 -7.82
CA MET A 113 -19.20 -10.65 -7.66
C MET A 113 -18.83 -11.04 -6.25
N SER A 114 -17.90 -11.99 -6.14
CA SER A 114 -17.34 -12.46 -4.88
C SER A 114 -15.82 -12.51 -4.98
N TYR A 115 -15.15 -12.44 -3.84
CA TYR A 115 -13.72 -12.69 -3.75
C TYR A 115 -13.47 -13.84 -2.78
N TYR A 116 -12.36 -14.55 -2.97
CA TYR A 116 -12.02 -15.68 -2.11
C TYR A 116 -11.20 -15.19 -0.92
N ASN A 117 -11.74 -15.34 0.29
CA ASN A 117 -11.01 -15.09 1.52
C ASN A 117 -10.19 -16.34 1.87
N GLU A 118 -8.94 -16.36 1.42
CA GLU A 118 -8.03 -17.49 1.60
C GLU A 118 -7.81 -17.84 3.08
N ALA A 119 -7.80 -16.85 3.98
CA ALA A 119 -7.63 -17.06 5.41
C ALA A 119 -8.78 -17.89 6.01
N LEU A 120 -10.01 -17.67 5.55
CA LEU A 120 -11.19 -18.37 6.04
C LEU A 120 -11.61 -19.57 5.17
N SER A 121 -11.03 -19.72 3.97
CA SER A 121 -11.46 -20.69 2.94
C SER A 121 -12.93 -20.54 2.52
N VAL A 122 -13.42 -19.31 2.38
CA VAL A 122 -14.79 -19.02 1.96
C VAL A 122 -14.82 -17.89 0.93
N TRP A 123 -15.85 -17.87 0.09
CA TRP A 123 -16.13 -16.79 -0.83
C TRP A 123 -16.99 -15.73 -0.14
N GLU A 124 -16.54 -14.48 -0.18
CA GLU A 124 -17.25 -13.34 0.39
C GLU A 124 -17.79 -12.45 -0.74
N PRO A 125 -19.08 -12.04 -0.70
CA PRO A 125 -19.66 -11.20 -1.75
C PRO A 125 -19.06 -9.80 -1.70
N VAL A 126 -18.56 -9.33 -2.85
CA VAL A 126 -18.17 -7.93 -3.07
C VAL A 126 -19.41 -7.13 -3.48
N ILE A 127 -20.20 -7.69 -4.39
CA ILE A 127 -21.53 -7.19 -4.75
C ILE A 127 -22.52 -8.08 -4.02
N GLU A 128 -23.22 -7.53 -3.04
CA GLU A 128 -24.17 -8.30 -2.25
C GLU A 128 -25.38 -8.68 -3.10
N PRO A 129 -25.86 -9.92 -3.00
CA PRO A 129 -27.12 -10.28 -3.61
C PRO A 129 -28.28 -9.56 -2.92
N VAL A 130 -29.37 -9.35 -3.66
CA VAL A 130 -30.57 -8.67 -3.17
C VAL A 130 -31.53 -9.71 -2.57
N GLU A 131 -32.04 -9.45 -1.36
CA GLU A 131 -33.05 -10.31 -0.73
C GLU A 131 -34.43 -10.06 -1.37
N VAL A 132 -34.95 -11.04 -2.11
CA VAL A 132 -36.28 -10.94 -2.75
C VAL A 132 -37.38 -11.44 -1.81
N SER A 133 -37.06 -12.45 -1.00
CA SER A 133 -37.92 -12.99 0.07
C SER A 133 -37.04 -13.63 1.15
N THR A 134 -37.59 -13.95 2.32
CA THR A 134 -36.84 -14.59 3.41
C THR A 134 -36.07 -15.81 2.89
N ASP A 135 -34.74 -15.74 2.98
CA ASP A 135 -33.80 -16.78 2.53
C ASP A 135 -33.75 -17.04 1.00
N ASN A 136 -34.18 -16.07 0.19
CA ASN A 136 -34.06 -16.12 -1.26
C ASN A 136 -33.36 -14.87 -1.80
N TRP A 137 -32.24 -15.10 -2.47
CA TRP A 137 -31.29 -14.07 -2.89
C TRP A 137 -31.17 -14.06 -4.41
N SER A 138 -31.27 -12.89 -5.03
CA SER A 138 -31.07 -12.71 -6.47
C SER A 138 -29.86 -11.83 -6.78
N PRO A 139 -29.24 -11.96 -7.96
CA PRO A 139 -28.28 -10.98 -8.47
C PRO A 139 -28.87 -9.57 -8.51
N TRP A 140 -28.01 -8.57 -8.37
CA TRP A 140 -28.41 -7.18 -8.57
C TRP A 140 -28.68 -6.92 -10.06
N ASN A 141 -29.78 -6.24 -10.37
CA ASN A 141 -30.24 -6.03 -11.74
C ASN A 141 -30.21 -4.54 -12.14
N LEU A 142 -29.72 -4.28 -13.34
CA LEU A 142 -29.69 -2.97 -13.98
C LEU A 142 -30.46 -3.05 -15.29
N LYS A 143 -31.43 -2.15 -15.46
CA LYS A 143 -32.25 -2.06 -16.66
C LYS A 143 -31.91 -0.81 -17.45
N MET A 144 -31.61 -0.99 -18.72
CA MET A 144 -31.35 0.06 -19.68
C MET A 144 -32.47 0.06 -20.72
N THR A 145 -33.09 1.21 -20.97
CA THR A 145 -34.06 1.39 -22.05
C THR A 145 -33.65 2.56 -22.93
N VAL A 146 -33.65 2.33 -24.24
CA VAL A 146 -33.29 3.30 -25.26
C VAL A 146 -34.50 3.52 -26.15
N LYS A 147 -34.92 4.78 -26.28
CA LYS A 147 -36.02 5.19 -27.15
C LYS A 147 -35.52 6.26 -28.11
N GLY A 148 -35.44 5.92 -29.39
CA GLY A 148 -35.17 6.88 -30.46
C GLY A 148 -36.43 7.68 -30.80
N ARG A 149 -36.22 8.93 -31.23
CA ARG A 149 -37.29 9.75 -31.81
C ARG A 149 -37.90 9.03 -33.02
N ASN A 150 -39.21 9.06 -33.14
CA ASN A 150 -39.86 8.50 -34.32
C ASN A 150 -39.63 9.44 -35.52
N LYS A 151 -38.74 9.04 -36.43
CA LYS A 151 -38.43 9.83 -37.63
C LYS A 151 -39.61 9.96 -38.60
N MET A 152 -40.64 9.13 -38.45
CA MET A 152 -41.84 9.12 -39.27
C MET A 152 -42.95 10.05 -38.74
N ASP A 153 -42.81 10.59 -37.53
CA ASP A 153 -43.80 11.48 -36.92
C ASP A 153 -43.25 12.91 -36.79
N PRO A 154 -43.68 13.86 -37.63
CA PRO A 154 -43.20 15.25 -37.59
C PRO A 154 -43.65 16.02 -36.34
N LEU A 155 -44.63 15.51 -35.58
CA LEU A 155 -45.10 16.09 -34.32
C LEU A 155 -44.32 15.58 -33.09
N ASP A 156 -43.51 14.53 -33.24
CA ASP A 156 -42.70 14.00 -32.15
C ASP A 156 -41.55 14.97 -31.87
N THR A 157 -41.60 15.75 -30.79
CA THR A 157 -40.57 16.73 -30.40
C THR A 157 -39.53 16.17 -29.41
N ARG A 158 -39.53 14.86 -29.16
CA ARG A 158 -38.61 14.23 -28.21
C ARG A 158 -37.15 14.34 -28.68
N PRO A 159 -36.15 14.29 -27.76
CA PRO A 159 -34.75 14.24 -28.13
C PRO A 159 -34.47 13.07 -29.10
N GLY A 160 -33.46 13.22 -29.97
CA GLY A 160 -33.16 12.23 -31.01
C GLY A 160 -32.94 10.81 -30.48
N MET A 161 -32.46 10.70 -29.24
CA MET A 161 -32.28 9.47 -28.48
C MET A 161 -32.51 9.77 -27.01
N ASP A 162 -33.34 8.98 -26.35
CA ASP A 162 -33.59 9.00 -24.90
C ASP A 162 -33.05 7.70 -24.31
N ILE A 163 -32.09 7.81 -23.39
CA ILE A 163 -31.45 6.67 -22.73
C ILE A 163 -31.78 6.76 -21.25
N LYS A 164 -32.55 5.79 -20.75
CA LYS A 164 -32.90 5.66 -19.35
C LYS A 164 -32.21 4.43 -18.77
N ILE A 165 -31.41 4.64 -17.75
CA ILE A 165 -30.77 3.58 -16.97
C ILE A 165 -31.42 3.61 -15.58
N GLU A 166 -32.01 2.50 -15.17
CA GLU A 166 -32.73 2.35 -13.90
C GLU A 166 -32.30 1.07 -13.19
N ALA A 167 -32.20 1.15 -11.87
CA ALA A 167 -32.04 -0.01 -11.00
C ALA A 167 -33.17 0.04 -9.97
N ASP A 168 -33.86 -1.08 -9.78
CA ASP A 168 -34.97 -1.17 -8.83
C ASP A 168 -34.47 -1.26 -7.39
N ASP A 169 -33.29 -1.88 -7.20
CA ASP A 169 -32.67 -2.15 -5.91
C ASP A 169 -31.36 -1.39 -5.72
N ILE A 170 -31.03 -1.09 -4.46
CA ILE A 170 -29.77 -0.45 -4.08
C ILE A 170 -28.61 -1.44 -4.29
N LEU A 171 -27.57 -1.01 -4.99
CA LEU A 171 -26.33 -1.77 -5.13
C LEU A 171 -25.52 -1.68 -3.82
N ASN A 172 -25.54 -2.73 -3.01
CA ASN A 172 -24.71 -2.83 -1.82
C ASN A 172 -23.35 -3.43 -2.16
N LEU A 173 -22.28 -2.73 -1.73
CA LEU A 173 -20.90 -3.16 -1.92
C LEU A 173 -20.25 -3.41 -0.57
N THR A 174 -19.68 -4.61 -0.40
CA THR A 174 -18.97 -4.98 0.82
C THR A 174 -17.46 -4.95 0.59
N VAL A 175 -16.81 -4.01 1.28
CA VAL A 175 -15.37 -3.78 1.21
C VAL A 175 -14.75 -4.10 2.56
N THR A 176 -14.15 -5.27 2.68
CA THR A 176 -13.50 -5.74 3.90
C THR A 176 -12.00 -5.45 3.89
N LYS A 177 -11.36 -5.55 5.07
CA LYS A 177 -9.89 -5.43 5.18
C LYS A 177 -9.15 -6.51 4.37
N SER A 178 -9.66 -7.74 4.34
CA SER A 178 -9.06 -8.84 3.58
C SER A 178 -9.22 -8.60 2.07
N PHE A 179 -10.34 -8.06 1.61
CA PHE A 179 -10.51 -7.68 0.20
C PHE A 179 -9.54 -6.56 -0.22
N LEU A 180 -9.41 -5.51 0.58
CA LEU A 180 -8.45 -4.42 0.30
C LEU A 180 -7.00 -4.92 0.28
N SER A 181 -6.63 -5.80 1.22
CA SER A 181 -5.30 -6.41 1.25
C SER A 181 -5.03 -7.25 -0.01
N LEU A 182 -6.03 -8.02 -0.47
CA LEU A 182 -5.96 -8.76 -1.72
C LEU A 182 -5.75 -7.83 -2.92
N LEU A 183 -6.55 -6.76 -3.06
CA LEU A 183 -6.43 -5.80 -4.16
C LEU A 183 -5.05 -5.11 -4.17
N ASN A 184 -4.54 -4.72 -3.00
CA ASN A 184 -3.20 -4.12 -2.89
C ASN A 184 -2.12 -5.13 -3.32
N LYS A 185 -2.18 -6.38 -2.84
CA LYS A 185 -1.24 -7.43 -3.24
C LYS A 185 -1.27 -7.67 -4.75
N VAL A 186 -2.47 -7.71 -5.35
CA VAL A 186 -2.64 -7.85 -6.80
C VAL A 186 -2.06 -6.64 -7.54
N SER A 187 -2.32 -5.42 -7.07
CA SER A 187 -1.77 -4.20 -7.66
C SER A 187 -0.24 -4.16 -7.61
N GLU A 188 0.35 -4.51 -6.46
CA GLU A 188 1.80 -4.58 -6.28
C GLU A 188 2.43 -5.63 -7.19
N THR A 189 1.85 -6.83 -7.27
CA THR A 189 2.38 -7.89 -8.15
C THR A 189 2.27 -7.52 -9.63
N PHE A 190 1.17 -6.89 -10.06
CA PHE A 190 1.05 -6.38 -11.44
C PHE A 190 2.04 -5.25 -11.73
N ALA A 191 2.21 -4.30 -10.80
CA ALA A 191 3.17 -3.21 -10.94
C ALA A 191 4.62 -3.75 -11.00
N HIS A 192 4.96 -4.73 -10.17
CA HIS A 192 6.25 -5.40 -10.21
C HIS A 192 6.45 -6.18 -11.52
N ALA A 193 5.45 -6.93 -11.99
CA ALA A 193 5.52 -7.66 -13.25
C ALA A 193 5.62 -6.72 -14.47
N ALA A 194 4.97 -5.55 -14.45
CA ALA A 194 5.08 -4.55 -15.51
C ALA A 194 6.47 -3.90 -15.56
N ASN A 195 7.13 -3.75 -14.40
CA ASN A 195 8.42 -3.08 -14.28
C ASN A 195 9.63 -4.02 -14.32
N GLN A 196 9.45 -5.35 -14.18
CA GLN A 196 10.55 -6.33 -14.12
C GLN A 196 10.54 -7.30 -15.32
N ILE A 197 11.73 -7.57 -15.88
CA ILE A 197 11.99 -8.63 -16.87
C ILE A 197 12.21 -10.01 -16.18
N SER A 198 12.32 -10.03 -14.85
CA SER A 198 12.60 -11.22 -14.03
C SER A 198 11.59 -11.35 -12.88
N PRO A 199 11.16 -12.56 -12.50
CA PRO A 199 10.19 -12.76 -11.43
C PRO A 199 10.75 -12.33 -10.07
N PRO A 200 9.89 -11.82 -9.15
CA PRO A 200 10.29 -11.39 -7.82
C PRO A 200 10.85 -12.55 -6.98
N THR A 201 11.86 -12.26 -6.17
CA THR A 201 12.51 -13.23 -5.28
C THR A 201 11.66 -13.44 -4.02
N THR A 202 10.54 -14.16 -4.13
CA THR A 202 9.84 -14.67 -2.94
C THR A 202 10.58 -15.86 -2.33
N ARG A 203 10.48 -16.02 -1.00
CA ARG A 203 10.98 -17.19 -0.29
C ARG A 203 10.39 -18.45 -0.94
N GLN A 204 11.24 -19.28 -1.56
CA GLN A 204 10.78 -20.52 -2.18
C GLN A 204 10.53 -21.56 -1.10
N LEU A 205 9.28 -22.00 -1.02
CA LEU A 205 8.90 -23.12 -0.16
C LEU A 205 9.26 -24.44 -0.87
N PRO A 206 9.77 -25.45 -0.15
CA PRO A 206 10.07 -26.74 -0.74
C PRO A 206 8.78 -27.45 -1.18
N GLY A 207 8.92 -28.34 -2.18
CA GLY A 207 7.81 -29.15 -2.69
C GLY A 207 6.75 -28.36 -3.47
N SER A 208 5.70 -29.06 -3.91
CA SER A 208 4.57 -28.50 -4.67
C SER A 208 3.20 -28.79 -4.03
N SER A 209 3.20 -29.25 -2.79
CA SER A 209 2.00 -29.61 -2.03
C SER A 209 1.19 -28.38 -1.58
N ALA A 210 -0.14 -28.46 -1.56
CA ALA A 210 -0.96 -27.33 -1.08
C ALA A 210 -0.81 -27.07 0.43
N PHE A 211 -0.39 -28.08 1.20
CA PHE A 211 -0.22 -28.03 2.65
C PHE A 211 1.21 -28.43 3.02
N LEU A 212 1.88 -27.59 3.81
CA LEU A 212 3.22 -27.82 4.33
C LEU A 212 3.21 -27.82 5.85
N VAL A 213 4.02 -28.68 6.47
CA VAL A 213 4.25 -28.67 7.91
C VAL A 213 5.69 -28.27 8.18
N LEU A 214 5.90 -27.35 9.12
CA LEU A 214 7.20 -27.00 9.69
C LEU A 214 7.16 -27.20 11.21
N ASN A 215 8.16 -27.90 11.75
CA ASN A 215 8.24 -28.14 13.19
C ASN A 215 9.36 -27.30 13.84
N GLU A 216 8.97 -26.32 14.64
CA GLU A 216 9.85 -25.42 15.40
C GLU A 216 9.78 -25.68 16.93
N THR A 217 9.21 -26.81 17.35
CA THR A 217 8.98 -27.09 18.79
C THR A 217 10.21 -27.62 19.53
N GLY A 218 11.21 -28.14 18.82
CA GLY A 218 12.33 -28.89 19.39
C GLY A 218 11.96 -30.32 19.86
N ILE A 219 10.75 -30.80 19.56
CA ILE A 219 10.27 -32.16 19.87
C ILE A 219 9.89 -32.84 18.56
N ILE A 220 10.17 -34.14 18.40
CA ILE A 220 9.74 -34.88 17.20
C ILE A 220 8.22 -35.06 17.25
N ILE A 221 7.52 -34.56 16.21
CA ILE A 221 6.07 -34.75 16.04
C ILE A 221 5.85 -35.89 15.06
N LYS A 222 4.92 -36.81 15.35
CA LYS A 222 4.53 -37.84 14.38
C LYS A 222 3.23 -37.45 13.70
N LEU A 223 3.19 -37.54 12.39
CA LEU A 223 2.04 -37.21 11.56
C LEU A 223 1.39 -38.49 11.03
N THR A 224 0.07 -38.52 11.01
CA THR A 224 -0.71 -39.70 10.59
C THR A 224 -1.80 -39.31 9.60
N ASP A 225 -2.15 -40.23 8.72
CA ASP A 225 -3.19 -40.05 7.71
C ASP A 225 -4.56 -39.78 8.35
N THR A 226 -5.36 -38.97 7.65
CA THR A 226 -6.76 -38.69 7.96
C THR A 226 -7.61 -38.92 6.72
N ASP A 227 -8.93 -38.84 6.86
CA ASP A 227 -9.85 -39.00 5.72
C ASP A 227 -9.60 -37.92 4.64
N THR A 228 -9.09 -36.76 5.05
CA THR A 228 -8.84 -35.59 4.18
C THR A 228 -7.39 -35.47 3.70
N LEU A 229 -6.41 -35.90 4.50
CA LEU A 229 -4.98 -35.70 4.23
C LEU A 229 -4.22 -37.02 4.25
N GLN A 230 -3.37 -37.19 3.25
CA GLN A 230 -2.41 -38.27 3.13
C GLN A 230 -1.00 -37.72 3.41
N VAL A 231 -0.36 -38.29 4.43
CA VAL A 231 0.98 -37.96 4.90
C VAL A 231 2.02 -38.88 4.27
N SER A 232 1.70 -40.17 4.08
CA SER A 232 2.60 -41.14 3.44
C SER A 232 1.89 -42.01 2.40
N GLU A 233 2.62 -42.48 1.39
CA GLU A 233 2.05 -43.36 0.35
C GLU A 233 1.68 -44.76 0.89
N ASN A 234 2.26 -45.16 2.03
CA ASN A 234 2.11 -46.50 2.62
C ASN A 234 1.23 -46.51 3.88
N GLY A 235 0.71 -45.37 4.34
CA GLY A 235 -0.10 -45.27 5.57
C GLY A 235 0.69 -45.41 6.88
N GLU A 236 2.02 -45.31 6.82
CA GLU A 236 2.90 -45.30 8.00
C GLU A 236 2.96 -43.91 8.63
N GLU A 237 3.20 -43.86 9.95
CA GLU A 237 3.43 -42.61 10.68
C GLU A 237 4.71 -41.93 10.16
N LEU A 238 4.62 -40.65 9.81
CA LEU A 238 5.77 -39.88 9.35
C LEU A 238 6.33 -39.03 10.49
N GLU A 239 7.63 -39.12 10.73
CA GLU A 239 8.30 -38.28 11.72
C GLU A 239 8.63 -36.90 11.15
N ALA A 240 8.19 -35.86 11.87
CA ALA A 240 8.47 -34.45 11.65
C ALA A 240 9.53 -33.96 12.64
N PRO A 241 10.83 -34.04 12.31
CA PRO A 241 11.89 -33.50 13.15
C PRO A 241 11.92 -31.97 13.08
N HIS A 242 12.59 -31.35 14.05
CA HIS A 242 12.73 -29.91 14.14
C HIS A 242 13.42 -29.32 12.89
N GLY A 243 12.93 -28.17 12.39
CA GLY A 243 13.50 -27.41 11.29
C GLY A 243 13.34 -28.03 9.90
N ARG A 244 12.56 -29.11 9.75
CA ARG A 244 12.30 -29.73 8.44
C ARG A 244 10.88 -29.48 7.95
N PHE A 245 10.76 -29.22 6.66
CA PHE A 245 9.48 -29.14 5.96
C PHE A 245 8.98 -30.53 5.57
N ILE A 246 7.67 -30.75 5.72
CA ILE A 246 6.97 -31.94 5.27
C ILE A 246 5.81 -31.54 4.37
N ASP A 247 5.77 -32.16 3.19
CA ASP A 247 4.66 -32.03 2.25
C ASP A 247 3.48 -32.89 2.68
N LEU A 248 2.29 -32.30 2.76
CA LEU A 248 1.04 -33.01 2.97
C LEU A 248 0.20 -32.99 1.69
N ARG A 249 -0.28 -34.17 1.26
CA ARG A 249 -1.14 -34.29 0.09
C ARG A 249 -2.59 -34.41 0.54
N MET A 250 -3.51 -33.74 -0.16
CA MET A 250 -4.92 -34.08 0.02
C MET A 250 -5.20 -35.46 -0.56
N ASN A 251 -6.09 -36.20 0.10
CA ASN A 251 -6.64 -37.42 -0.47
C ASN A 251 -7.39 -37.10 -1.77
N LYS A 252 -7.31 -37.96 -2.79
CA LYS A 252 -7.88 -37.73 -4.12
C LYS A 252 -9.38 -37.49 -4.09
N GLU A 253 -10.10 -38.23 -3.24
CA GLU A 253 -11.55 -38.09 -3.08
C GLU A 253 -11.92 -36.76 -2.42
N ALA A 254 -11.20 -36.38 -1.36
CA ALA A 254 -11.40 -35.09 -0.68
C ALA A 254 -11.04 -33.90 -1.59
N ALA A 255 -9.97 -34.02 -2.39
CA ALA A 255 -9.58 -32.99 -3.36
C ALA A 255 -10.61 -32.81 -4.47
N ALA A 256 -11.21 -33.91 -4.96
CA ALA A 256 -12.28 -33.84 -5.95
C ALA A 256 -13.54 -33.17 -5.39
N MET A 257 -13.95 -33.52 -4.16
CA MET A 257 -15.10 -32.87 -3.51
C MET A 257 -14.85 -31.39 -3.25
N ALA A 258 -13.64 -31.02 -2.84
CA ALA A 258 -13.24 -29.63 -2.64
C ALA A 258 -13.28 -28.79 -3.92
N ALA A 259 -12.81 -29.34 -5.04
CA ALA A 259 -12.87 -28.64 -6.32
C ALA A 259 -14.33 -28.45 -6.78
N GLU A 260 -15.18 -29.46 -6.60
CA GLU A 260 -16.59 -29.38 -6.97
C GLU A 260 -17.38 -28.39 -6.10
N SER A 261 -17.09 -28.31 -4.79
CA SER A 261 -17.71 -27.29 -3.91
C SER A 261 -17.24 -25.89 -4.27
N GLN A 262 -15.94 -25.70 -4.50
CA GLN A 262 -15.39 -24.40 -4.88
C GLN A 262 -15.95 -23.85 -6.19
N ASP A 263 -16.41 -24.68 -7.12
CA ASP A 263 -17.06 -24.22 -8.36
C ASP A 263 -18.53 -23.88 -8.17
N LYS A 264 -19.27 -24.66 -7.37
CA LYS A 264 -20.71 -24.45 -7.14
C LYS A 264 -21.01 -23.33 -6.15
N GLU A 265 -20.11 -23.07 -5.21
CA GLU A 265 -20.38 -22.21 -4.06
C GLU A 265 -19.82 -20.78 -4.19
N ARG A 266 -19.17 -20.42 -5.32
CA ARG A 266 -18.53 -19.10 -5.54
C ARG A 266 -19.45 -17.91 -5.31
N LEU A 267 -20.74 -18.09 -5.60
CA LEU A 267 -21.80 -17.08 -5.49
C LEU A 267 -22.92 -17.50 -4.52
N SER A 268 -22.76 -18.65 -3.85
CA SER A 268 -23.76 -19.16 -2.91
C SER A 268 -23.62 -18.48 -1.55
N SER A 269 -24.74 -18.16 -0.90
CA SER A 269 -24.77 -17.76 0.52
C SER A 269 -24.54 -18.94 1.47
N ASN A 270 -24.86 -20.16 1.02
CA ASN A 270 -24.66 -21.39 1.76
C ASN A 270 -23.39 -22.07 1.24
N GLN A 271 -22.29 -21.91 1.97
CA GLN A 271 -20.98 -22.46 1.61
C GLN A 271 -20.53 -23.48 2.64
N VAL A 272 -19.92 -24.57 2.18
CA VAL A 272 -19.28 -25.59 3.02
C VAL A 272 -17.79 -25.32 3.06
N GLU A 273 -17.29 -25.04 4.26
CA GLU A 273 -15.86 -24.81 4.46
C GLU A 273 -15.01 -26.02 4.04
N LEU A 274 -13.85 -25.73 3.45
CA LEU A 274 -12.87 -26.75 3.12
C LEU A 274 -12.37 -27.44 4.39
N GLY A 275 -12.88 -28.64 4.67
CA GLY A 275 -12.44 -29.49 5.77
C GLY A 275 -11.10 -30.12 5.45
N ALA A 276 -10.02 -29.62 6.05
CA ALA A 276 -8.71 -30.27 6.07
C ALA A 276 -8.32 -30.57 7.51
N ASP A 277 -8.25 -31.85 7.87
CA ASP A 277 -7.95 -32.33 9.22
C ASP A 277 -6.57 -32.97 9.26
N LEU A 278 -5.70 -32.49 10.15
CA LEU A 278 -4.38 -33.04 10.41
C LEU A 278 -4.37 -33.79 11.74
N ARG A 279 -3.94 -35.05 11.73
CA ARG A 279 -3.76 -35.84 12.95
C ARG A 279 -2.28 -35.92 13.32
N ILE A 280 -1.98 -35.43 14.52
CA ILE A 280 -0.64 -35.45 15.10
C ILE A 280 -0.59 -36.36 16.33
N ASN A 281 0.56 -36.99 16.55
CA ASN A 281 0.90 -37.72 17.75
C ASN A 281 2.17 -37.11 18.36
N LEU A 282 2.05 -36.61 19.58
CA LEU A 282 3.14 -35.97 20.33
C LEU A 282 3.12 -36.43 21.78
N LEU A 283 4.22 -36.99 22.29
CA LEU A 283 4.33 -37.48 23.68
C LEU A 283 3.13 -38.37 24.06
N ASP A 284 2.86 -39.39 23.25
CA ASP A 284 1.75 -40.35 23.41
C ASP A 284 0.35 -39.73 23.40
N THR A 285 0.22 -38.52 22.86
CA THR A 285 -1.03 -37.78 22.79
C THR A 285 -1.41 -37.53 21.35
N VAL A 286 -2.55 -38.10 20.94
CA VAL A 286 -3.12 -37.88 19.61
C VAL A 286 -4.05 -36.66 19.62
N ARG A 287 -3.91 -35.80 18.62
CA ARG A 287 -4.73 -34.59 18.41
C ARG A 287 -5.13 -34.48 16.94
N ASN A 288 -6.39 -34.11 16.70
CA ASN A 288 -6.90 -33.76 15.37
C ASN A 288 -7.03 -32.24 15.29
N LEU A 289 -6.45 -31.63 14.25
CA LEU A 289 -6.41 -30.19 14.04
C LEU A 289 -7.10 -29.84 12.73
N LYS A 290 -7.99 -28.86 12.76
CA LYS A 290 -8.60 -28.30 11.55
C LYS A 290 -7.65 -27.25 10.97
N ILE A 291 -7.05 -27.53 9.83
CA ILE A 291 -6.06 -26.67 9.15
C ILE A 291 -6.64 -25.97 7.90
N GLY A 292 -7.95 -26.14 7.67
CA GLY A 292 -8.69 -25.50 6.59
C GLY A 292 -8.83 -23.97 6.74
N ARG A 293 -8.64 -23.41 7.93
CA ARG A 293 -8.58 -21.96 8.17
C ARG A 293 -7.19 -21.55 8.62
N ALA A 294 -6.76 -20.38 8.20
CA ALA A 294 -5.58 -19.75 8.75
C ALA A 294 -5.89 -19.27 10.19
N GLY A 295 -4.91 -19.43 11.07
CA GLY A 295 -5.05 -19.08 12.47
C GLY A 295 -4.21 -19.94 13.40
N LYS A 296 -4.13 -19.49 14.65
CA LYS A 296 -3.35 -20.12 15.71
C LYS A 296 -4.26 -20.92 16.63
N VAL A 297 -3.80 -22.10 17.03
CA VAL A 297 -4.47 -22.94 18.02
C VAL A 297 -3.44 -23.46 19.03
N ALA A 298 -3.73 -23.31 20.31
CA ALA A 298 -2.92 -23.85 21.40
C ALA A 298 -3.30 -25.31 21.69
N ILE A 299 -2.29 -26.16 21.82
CA ILE A 299 -2.43 -27.61 22.03
C ILE A 299 -1.77 -27.98 23.35
N PRO A 300 -2.55 -28.32 24.40
CA PRO A 300 -1.99 -28.78 25.66
C PRO A 300 -1.47 -30.21 25.60
N LEU A 301 -0.28 -30.37 26.16
CA LEU A 301 0.45 -31.62 26.26
C LEU A 301 0.26 -32.23 27.66
N PRO A 302 0.45 -33.56 27.82
CA PRO A 302 0.24 -34.26 29.09
C PRO A 302 1.36 -33.98 30.11
N LYS A 303 2.49 -33.46 29.66
CA LYS A 303 3.66 -33.17 30.50
C LYS A 303 3.51 -31.85 31.23
N LYS A 304 4.06 -31.77 32.45
CA LYS A 304 4.25 -30.52 33.21
C LYS A 304 5.73 -30.28 33.43
N SER A 305 6.13 -29.01 33.51
CA SER A 305 7.47 -28.63 33.99
C SER A 305 7.61 -28.95 35.48
N ASP A 306 8.84 -28.97 35.96
CA ASP A 306 9.13 -29.11 37.39
C ASP A 306 8.53 -27.96 38.22
N GLY A 307 8.38 -26.78 37.60
CA GLY A 307 7.63 -25.64 38.14
C GLY A 307 6.09 -25.78 38.10
N GLY A 308 5.57 -26.95 37.73
CA GLY A 308 4.14 -27.29 37.73
C GLY A 308 3.34 -26.76 36.53
N LYS A 309 4.00 -26.19 35.53
CA LYS A 309 3.36 -25.52 34.38
C LYS A 309 3.11 -26.53 33.27
N GLN A 310 1.90 -26.54 32.72
CA GLN A 310 1.52 -27.49 31.68
C GLN A 310 2.21 -27.15 30.35
N TRP A 311 2.88 -28.13 29.76
CA TRP A 311 3.46 -28.00 28.43
C TRP A 311 2.35 -27.82 27.42
N LYS A 312 2.59 -26.95 26.46
CA LYS A 312 1.65 -26.64 25.38
C LYS A 312 2.49 -26.33 24.12
N ILE A 313 1.89 -26.42 22.94
CA ILE A 313 2.49 -25.98 21.68
C ILE A 313 1.47 -25.18 20.88
N ILE A 314 1.92 -24.33 19.98
CA ILE A 314 1.05 -23.56 19.10
C ILE A 314 1.13 -24.16 17.71
N ALA A 315 -0.02 -24.47 17.12
CA ALA A 315 -0.14 -24.75 15.70
C ALA A 315 -0.59 -23.47 15.00
N ASP A 316 0.30 -22.85 14.23
CA ASP A 316 0.03 -21.67 13.43
C ASP A 316 -0.16 -22.07 11.97
N THR A 317 -1.37 -21.88 11.44
CA THR A 317 -1.66 -22.08 10.02
C THR A 317 -1.60 -20.73 9.33
N SER A 318 -0.53 -20.46 8.59
CA SER A 318 -0.35 -19.28 7.76
C SER A 318 -0.50 -19.62 6.28
N ILE A 319 -0.59 -18.58 5.45
CA ILE A 319 -0.67 -18.70 4.00
C ILE A 319 0.54 -18.03 3.37
N GLU A 320 1.34 -18.79 2.65
CA GLU A 320 2.55 -18.33 1.99
C GLU A 320 2.58 -18.85 0.54
N ASN A 321 2.73 -17.95 -0.43
CA ASN A 321 2.73 -18.29 -1.86
C ASN A 321 1.52 -19.14 -2.33
N GLY A 322 0.32 -18.89 -1.77
CA GLY A 322 -0.89 -19.64 -2.11
C GLY A 322 -0.97 -21.05 -1.50
N ARG A 323 -0.06 -21.36 -0.57
CA ARG A 323 0.03 -22.64 0.13
C ARG A 323 -0.18 -22.43 1.62
N ARG A 324 -0.78 -23.41 2.28
CA ARG A 324 -0.99 -23.40 3.73
C ARG A 324 0.24 -23.96 4.43
N LEU A 325 0.91 -23.13 5.21
CA LEU A 325 2.04 -23.53 6.05
C LEU A 325 1.58 -23.69 7.49
N ILE A 326 1.68 -24.90 8.01
CA ILE A 326 1.34 -25.27 9.38
C ILE A 326 2.65 -25.33 10.16
N THR A 327 2.91 -24.30 10.96
CA THR A 327 4.10 -24.21 11.80
C THR A 327 3.76 -24.59 13.23
N PHE A 328 4.43 -25.60 13.76
CA PHE A 328 4.34 -25.94 15.17
C PHE A 328 5.42 -25.20 15.94
N THR A 329 5.04 -24.27 16.82
CA THR A 329 5.96 -23.44 17.61
C THR A 329 5.68 -23.58 19.11
N SER A 330 6.51 -22.94 19.94
CA SER A 330 6.21 -22.76 21.36
C SER A 330 5.38 -21.48 21.59
N HIS A 331 5.08 -21.16 22.85
CA HIS A 331 4.34 -19.93 23.22
C HIS A 331 5.19 -18.68 23.18
N VAL A 332 6.51 -18.81 23.05
CA VAL A 332 7.41 -17.68 23.16
C VAL A 332 8.32 -17.67 21.93
N ASN A 333 8.21 -16.59 21.17
CA ASN A 333 9.18 -16.26 20.14
C ASN A 333 9.95 -15.00 20.56
N VAL A 334 11.17 -14.88 20.06
CA VAL A 334 12.05 -13.76 20.35
C VAL A 334 12.48 -13.11 19.03
N THR A 335 12.19 -11.83 18.87
CA THR A 335 12.56 -11.05 17.68
C THR A 335 13.67 -10.08 18.04
N ASN A 336 14.74 -10.06 17.25
CA ASN A 336 15.89 -9.20 17.49
C ASN A 336 15.86 -7.97 16.58
N HIS A 337 15.68 -6.78 17.15
CA HIS A 337 15.74 -5.50 16.41
C HIS A 337 17.06 -4.76 16.63
N LEU A 338 18.00 -5.35 17.35
CA LEU A 338 19.34 -4.82 17.56
C LEU A 338 20.18 -5.01 16.29
N ASP A 339 21.23 -4.21 16.17
CA ASP A 339 22.24 -4.31 15.12
C ASP A 339 23.24 -5.47 15.33
N VAL A 340 23.18 -6.15 16.47
CA VAL A 340 24.02 -7.30 16.82
C VAL A 340 23.21 -8.59 16.97
N PRO A 341 23.76 -9.75 16.57
CA PRO A 341 23.16 -11.05 16.88
C PRO A 341 23.13 -11.31 18.40
N MET A 342 22.08 -11.96 18.88
CA MET A 342 21.85 -12.24 20.30
C MET A 342 21.73 -13.74 20.58
N GLU A 343 22.45 -14.24 21.58
CA GLU A 343 22.36 -15.59 22.11
C GLU A 343 21.38 -15.64 23.28
N LEU A 344 20.52 -16.66 23.29
CA LEU A 344 19.47 -16.83 24.29
C LEU A 344 19.71 -18.12 25.08
N TYR A 345 19.64 -18.06 26.41
CA TYR A 345 19.91 -19.20 27.28
C TYR A 345 18.74 -19.50 28.22
N SER A 346 18.52 -20.79 28.48
CA SER A 346 17.67 -21.28 29.57
C SER A 346 18.56 -21.73 30.73
N LYS A 347 18.11 -21.47 31.95
CA LYS A 347 18.78 -21.98 33.15
C LYS A 347 18.23 -23.35 33.54
N ASN A 348 19.14 -24.32 33.59
CA ASN A 348 18.87 -25.68 34.01
C ASN A 348 19.74 -26.02 35.22
N ASN A 349 19.16 -25.88 36.41
CA ASN A 349 19.86 -25.96 37.69
C ASN A 349 21.02 -24.95 37.79
N THR A 350 22.25 -25.40 37.50
CA THR A 350 23.48 -24.59 37.53
C THR A 350 24.04 -24.28 36.15
N ASN A 351 23.56 -24.94 35.11
CA ASN A 351 24.08 -24.79 33.75
C ASN A 351 23.15 -23.90 32.92
N LEU A 352 23.73 -23.22 31.93
CA LEU A 352 23.01 -22.47 30.93
C LEU A 352 22.98 -23.28 29.64
N ASP A 353 21.78 -23.68 29.22
CA ASP A 353 21.53 -24.39 27.98
C ASP A 353 21.14 -23.37 26.90
N LEU A 354 21.83 -23.38 25.75
CA LEU A 354 21.59 -22.44 24.66
C LEU A 354 20.29 -22.80 23.92
N PHE A 355 19.37 -21.84 23.78
CA PHE A 355 18.24 -21.94 22.84
C PHE A 355 18.71 -21.81 21.40
N GLY A 356 19.52 -20.79 21.12
CA GLY A 356 20.06 -20.46 19.80
C GLY A 356 20.53 -19.01 19.74
N THR A 357 21.02 -18.63 18.57
CA THR A 357 21.44 -17.25 18.24
C THR A 357 20.43 -16.66 17.26
N VAL A 358 19.90 -15.47 17.55
CA VAL A 358 18.97 -14.73 16.69
C VAL A 358 19.69 -13.55 16.03
N ALA A 359 19.73 -13.52 14.70
CA ALA A 359 20.39 -12.45 13.97
C ALA A 359 19.54 -11.15 13.94
N PRO A 360 20.13 -9.99 13.62
CA PRO A 360 19.40 -8.74 13.42
C PRO A 360 18.23 -8.89 12.42
N GLY A 361 17.03 -8.47 12.82
CA GLY A 361 15.81 -8.55 12.03
C GLY A 361 15.15 -9.94 11.98
N GLU A 362 15.74 -10.96 12.60
CA GLU A 362 15.20 -12.32 12.61
C GLU A 362 14.37 -12.62 13.86
N THR A 363 13.58 -13.69 13.77
CA THR A 363 12.77 -14.22 14.88
C THR A 363 13.16 -15.67 15.16
N LEU A 364 13.43 -15.97 16.43
CA LEU A 364 13.72 -17.32 16.91
C LEU A 364 12.55 -17.84 17.74
N ASN A 365 12.03 -19.01 17.37
CA ASN A 365 11.05 -19.74 18.19
C ASN A 365 11.80 -20.51 19.29
N LEU A 366 11.45 -20.27 20.56
CA LEU A 366 12.13 -20.95 21.66
C LEU A 366 11.69 -22.41 21.74
N VAL A 367 12.64 -23.35 21.78
CA VAL A 367 12.29 -24.78 21.86
C VAL A 367 11.58 -25.12 23.17
N VAL A 368 10.51 -25.91 23.07
CA VAL A 368 9.60 -26.24 24.19
C VAL A 368 10.33 -26.86 25.39
N PRO A 369 11.27 -27.83 25.21
CA PRO A 369 11.92 -28.46 26.36
C PRO A 369 12.73 -27.49 27.23
N LEU A 370 13.41 -26.52 26.62
CA LEU A 370 14.22 -25.51 27.33
C LEU A 370 13.36 -24.38 27.90
N LEU A 371 12.26 -24.04 27.23
CA LEU A 371 11.31 -23.02 27.69
C LEU A 371 10.62 -23.46 28.99
N PHE A 372 10.19 -24.73 29.07
CA PHE A 372 9.55 -25.30 30.25
C PHE A 372 10.55 -25.87 31.26
N SER A 373 11.66 -25.16 31.50
CA SER A 373 12.62 -25.46 32.57
C SER A 373 12.01 -25.26 33.96
N ALA A 374 12.77 -25.59 35.02
CA ALA A 374 12.28 -25.45 36.39
C ALA A 374 11.96 -23.99 36.77
N THR A 375 12.75 -23.03 36.29
CA THR A 375 12.55 -21.59 36.57
C THR A 375 11.81 -20.85 35.45
N GLY A 376 11.95 -21.29 34.20
CA GLY A 376 11.37 -20.59 33.04
C GLY A 376 12.05 -19.24 32.75
N GLU A 377 13.26 -19.04 33.25
CA GLU A 377 14.07 -17.84 33.04
C GLU A 377 14.81 -17.89 31.70
N ILE A 378 14.80 -16.76 30.99
CA ILE A 378 15.53 -16.54 29.74
C ILE A 378 16.63 -15.52 30.02
N TYR A 379 17.87 -15.87 29.67
CA TYR A 379 19.07 -15.03 29.78
C TYR A 379 19.60 -14.68 28.39
N PHE A 380 20.35 -13.59 28.30
CA PHE A 380 20.74 -12.98 27.02
C PHE A 380 22.22 -12.68 27.00
N ARG A 381 22.82 -12.75 25.81
CA ARG A 381 24.20 -12.35 25.58
C ARG A 381 24.35 -11.89 24.13
N PRO A 382 24.93 -10.73 23.82
CA PRO A 382 25.35 -10.42 22.46
C PRO A 382 26.30 -11.51 21.95
N ALA A 383 26.12 -11.98 20.72
CA ALA A 383 26.96 -13.03 20.11
C ALA A 383 28.34 -12.49 19.71
N ASN A 384 29.05 -11.93 20.69
CA ASN A 384 30.41 -11.46 20.62
C ASN A 384 31.16 -11.98 21.86
N ASP A 385 32.48 -12.13 21.75
CA ASP A 385 33.31 -12.62 22.87
C ASP A 385 33.53 -11.55 23.95
N LYS A 386 33.04 -10.33 23.73
CA LYS A 386 33.32 -9.15 24.56
C LYS A 386 32.33 -8.96 25.71
N CYS A 387 31.13 -9.51 25.62
CA CYS A 387 30.10 -9.37 26.65
C CYS A 387 29.93 -10.66 27.44
N GLU A 388 29.61 -10.57 28.72
CA GLU A 388 29.16 -11.68 29.54
C GLU A 388 27.64 -11.91 29.39
N VAL A 389 27.16 -13.06 29.88
CA VAL A 389 25.71 -13.33 29.92
C VAL A 389 25.05 -12.38 30.91
N SER A 390 23.85 -11.91 30.60
CA SER A 390 23.09 -11.01 31.46
C SER A 390 22.91 -11.58 32.87
N PHE A 391 22.95 -10.71 33.88
CA PHE A 391 22.59 -11.10 35.24
C PHE A 391 21.07 -11.12 35.41
N GLU A 392 20.39 -10.14 34.82
CA GLU A 392 18.93 -10.09 34.74
C GLU A 392 18.41 -11.16 33.78
N SER A 393 17.29 -11.78 34.16
CA SER A 393 16.52 -12.70 33.34
C SER A 393 15.10 -12.17 33.13
N VAL A 394 14.43 -12.67 32.11
CA VAL A 394 13.00 -12.47 31.93
C VAL A 394 12.31 -13.83 32.06
N THR A 395 11.27 -13.91 32.90
CA THR A 395 10.58 -15.17 33.20
C THR A 395 9.28 -15.25 32.43
N TRP A 396 9.17 -16.20 31.50
CA TRP A 396 8.04 -16.21 30.55
C TRP A 396 6.67 -16.40 31.20
N HIS A 397 6.60 -17.13 32.31
CA HIS A 397 5.34 -17.35 33.03
C HIS A 397 4.85 -16.13 33.82
N GLN A 398 5.66 -15.07 33.90
CA GLN A 398 5.36 -13.81 34.58
C GLN A 398 5.17 -12.66 33.58
N PHE A 399 5.18 -12.97 32.28
CA PHE A 399 4.96 -12.00 31.23
C PHE A 399 3.58 -11.34 31.37
N SER A 400 3.54 -10.05 31.08
CA SER A 400 2.32 -9.27 30.94
C SER A 400 2.41 -8.43 29.67
N HIS A 401 1.26 -8.15 29.03
CA HIS A 401 1.22 -7.31 27.84
C HIS A 401 1.92 -5.96 28.08
N GLN A 402 2.80 -5.57 27.17
CA GLN A 402 3.61 -4.34 27.23
C GLN A 402 4.58 -4.27 28.43
N MET A 403 4.92 -5.40 29.05
CA MET A 403 6.02 -5.45 30.02
C MET A 403 7.32 -5.02 29.34
N ARG A 404 8.02 -4.07 29.98
CA ARG A 404 9.30 -3.52 29.53
C ARG A 404 10.34 -3.73 30.60
N GLN A 405 11.49 -4.28 30.23
CA GLN A 405 12.60 -4.50 31.13
C GLN A 405 13.92 -4.18 30.42
N VAL A 406 14.72 -3.29 31.02
CA VAL A 406 16.08 -3.03 30.56
C VAL A 406 16.98 -4.17 31.04
N ILE A 407 17.75 -4.75 30.13
CA ILE A 407 18.70 -5.83 30.41
C ILE A 407 20.11 -5.33 30.13
N ARG A 408 21.06 -5.73 30.99
CA ARG A 408 22.46 -5.36 30.92
C ARG A 408 23.33 -6.61 30.75
N CYS A 409 24.23 -6.57 29.76
CA CYS A 409 25.30 -7.54 29.61
C CYS A 409 26.63 -6.84 29.86
N ASP A 410 27.35 -7.22 30.93
CA ASP A 410 28.63 -6.61 31.27
C ASP A 410 29.70 -6.90 30.22
N LEU A 411 30.65 -5.98 30.02
CA LEU A 411 31.82 -6.24 29.18
C LEU A 411 32.85 -7.06 29.95
N SER A 412 33.41 -8.09 29.32
CA SER A 412 34.40 -9.01 29.89
C SER A 412 35.69 -8.30 30.34
N GLU A 413 36.05 -7.19 29.68
CA GLU A 413 37.25 -6.40 30.01
C GLU A 413 36.99 -5.38 31.14
N ASP A 414 35.78 -4.84 31.23
CA ASP A 414 35.40 -3.79 32.18
C ASP A 414 33.92 -3.93 32.59
N THR A 415 33.69 -4.49 33.79
CA THR A 415 32.34 -4.68 34.34
C THR A 415 31.65 -3.37 34.76
N THR A 416 32.33 -2.22 34.68
CA THR A 416 31.64 -0.92 34.88
C THR A 416 30.86 -0.49 33.64
N GLN A 417 31.22 -1.00 32.47
CA GLN A 417 30.54 -0.78 31.20
C GLN A 417 29.76 -2.04 30.79
N GLY A 418 28.69 -1.84 30.02
CA GLY A 418 27.86 -2.94 29.57
C GLY A 418 27.09 -2.58 28.32
N TYR A 419 26.61 -3.63 27.64
CA TYR A 419 25.68 -3.52 26.53
C TYR A 419 24.25 -3.57 27.07
N PHE A 420 23.50 -2.49 26.84
CA PHE A 420 22.11 -2.36 27.26
C PHE A 420 21.14 -2.59 26.10
N PHE A 421 20.00 -3.21 26.38
CA PHE A 421 18.87 -3.31 25.45
C PHE A 421 17.56 -3.43 26.24
N GLU A 422 16.44 -3.20 25.56
CA GLU A 422 15.11 -3.30 26.16
C GLU A 422 14.40 -4.56 25.67
N ALA A 423 13.95 -5.38 26.61
CA ALA A 423 13.10 -6.53 26.38
C ALA A 423 11.64 -6.10 26.54
N VAL A 424 10.87 -6.17 25.46
CA VAL A 424 9.46 -5.75 25.40
C VAL A 424 8.58 -6.93 25.06
N VAL A 425 7.58 -7.21 25.90
CA VAL A 425 6.68 -8.35 25.73
C VAL A 425 5.37 -7.90 25.10
N LEU A 426 4.99 -8.55 24.00
CA LEU A 426 3.67 -8.43 23.40
C LEU A 426 2.89 -9.73 23.61
N GLU A 427 1.66 -9.60 24.09
CA GLU A 427 0.75 -10.72 24.34
C GLU A 427 -0.29 -10.81 23.23
N GLU A 428 -0.50 -12.02 22.71
CA GLU A 428 -1.57 -12.39 21.79
C GLU A 428 -2.41 -13.52 22.40
N LYS A 429 -3.73 -13.40 22.33
CA LYS A 429 -4.64 -14.45 22.81
C LYS A 429 -4.98 -15.42 21.69
N VAL A 430 -4.74 -16.70 21.94
CA VAL A 430 -4.91 -17.78 20.98
C VAL A 430 -5.92 -18.80 21.51
N ARG A 431 -6.76 -19.36 20.64
CA ARG A 431 -7.77 -20.35 21.06
C ARG A 431 -7.14 -21.64 21.55
N GLU A 432 -7.64 -22.16 22.66
CA GLU A 432 -7.33 -23.46 23.25
C GLU A 432 -8.61 -24.31 23.29
N GLY A 433 -8.96 -24.94 22.17
CA GLY A 433 -10.25 -25.64 22.04
C GLY A 433 -11.42 -24.69 21.77
N VAL A 434 -12.59 -24.97 22.35
CA VAL A 434 -13.85 -24.27 22.02
C VAL A 434 -14.05 -22.99 22.82
N ASP A 435 -13.83 -23.04 24.14
CA ASP A 435 -14.19 -21.95 25.07
C ASP A 435 -13.01 -21.42 25.92
N LYS A 436 -11.78 -21.81 25.61
CA LYS A 436 -10.60 -21.36 26.35
C LYS A 436 -9.64 -20.64 25.42
N GLU A 437 -8.90 -19.70 25.98
CA GLU A 437 -7.81 -19.00 25.31
C GLU A 437 -6.52 -19.20 26.11
N THR A 438 -5.39 -19.21 25.41
CA THR A 438 -4.04 -19.23 25.95
C THR A 438 -3.29 -18.03 25.41
N GLU A 439 -2.49 -17.42 26.27
CA GLU A 439 -1.61 -16.31 25.93
C GLU A 439 -0.36 -16.85 25.25
N VAL A 440 -0.05 -16.28 24.09
CA VAL A 440 1.20 -16.45 23.35
C VAL A 440 1.95 -15.13 23.44
N TYR A 441 3.26 -15.20 23.62
CA TYR A 441 4.09 -14.03 23.88
C TYR A 441 5.14 -13.86 22.79
N SER A 442 5.26 -12.63 22.31
CA SER A 442 6.34 -12.18 21.44
C SER A 442 7.25 -11.25 22.21
N LEU A 443 8.48 -11.71 22.45
CA LEU A 443 9.52 -10.95 23.12
C LEU A 443 10.36 -10.21 22.07
N HIS A 444 10.33 -8.88 22.10
CA HIS A 444 11.11 -8.05 21.19
C HIS A 444 12.31 -7.47 21.93
N LEU A 445 13.49 -7.61 21.33
CA LEU A 445 14.73 -7.00 21.80
C LEU A 445 14.96 -5.71 21.02
N TYR A 446 14.75 -4.56 21.66
CA TYR A 446 14.92 -3.25 21.05
C TYR A 446 16.19 -2.55 21.53
N PRO A 447 16.82 -1.73 20.68
CA PRO A 447 17.89 -0.84 21.13
C PRO A 447 17.35 0.10 22.22
N PRO A 448 18.16 0.47 23.22
CA PRO A 448 17.69 1.30 24.32
C PRO A 448 17.37 2.73 23.85
N LEU A 449 17.95 3.18 22.73
CA LEU A 449 17.58 4.43 22.07
C LEU A 449 17.90 4.36 20.57
N GLN A 450 16.94 4.71 19.72
CA GLN A 450 17.20 5.00 18.31
C GLN A 450 17.10 6.51 18.06
N PHE A 451 18.18 7.10 17.58
CA PHE A 451 18.23 8.54 17.30
C PHE A 451 18.06 8.80 15.80
N HIS A 452 17.20 9.75 15.44
CA HIS A 452 16.89 10.14 14.07
C HIS A 452 17.28 11.60 13.82
N ASN A 453 18.05 11.85 12.75
CA ASN A 453 18.35 13.20 12.29
C ASN A 453 17.29 13.67 11.28
N ILE A 454 16.35 14.50 11.73
CA ILE A 454 15.32 15.12 10.88
C ILE A 454 15.69 16.58 10.55
N LEU A 455 16.98 16.92 10.58
CA LEU A 455 17.50 18.20 10.11
C LEU A 455 17.88 18.11 8.62
N PRO A 456 17.90 19.25 7.90
CA PRO A 456 18.28 19.27 6.49
C PRO A 456 19.79 19.28 6.26
N PHE A 457 20.59 19.03 7.30
CA PHE A 457 22.05 18.97 7.24
C PHE A 457 22.58 17.88 8.20
N PRO A 458 23.83 17.40 8.02
CA PRO A 458 24.36 16.33 8.85
C PRO A 458 24.71 16.83 10.25
N ILE A 459 24.68 15.92 11.23
CA ILE A 459 25.13 16.17 12.60
C ILE A 459 26.22 15.17 12.98
N THR A 460 27.09 15.53 13.91
CA THR A 460 28.17 14.64 14.38
C THR A 460 27.93 14.24 15.82
N PHE A 461 27.99 12.95 16.13
CA PHE A 461 27.86 12.38 17.48
C PHE A 461 29.22 12.11 18.14
N GLU A 462 29.29 12.22 19.46
CA GLU A 462 30.43 11.77 20.28
C GLU A 462 30.16 10.39 20.91
N ILE A 463 30.43 9.28 20.20
CA ILE A 463 30.17 7.94 20.75
C ILE A 463 31.21 6.92 20.29
N PRO A 464 32.00 6.35 21.20
CA PRO A 464 33.35 6.81 21.62
C PRO A 464 34.27 7.39 20.52
N VAL A 465 33.91 7.26 19.24
CA VAL A 465 34.54 7.90 18.08
C VAL A 465 33.52 8.88 17.48
N ALA A 466 34.00 10.00 16.94
CA ALA A 466 33.13 10.95 16.26
C ALA A 466 32.52 10.32 15.00
N MET A 467 31.20 10.37 14.86
CA MET A 467 30.48 9.80 13.72
C MET A 467 29.48 10.80 13.15
N ASP A 468 29.50 10.98 11.84
CA ASP A 468 28.52 11.82 11.13
C ASP A 468 27.24 11.03 10.85
N LEU A 469 26.10 11.64 11.13
CA LEU A 469 24.76 11.14 10.81
C LEU A 469 24.13 12.08 9.78
N LEU A 470 23.89 11.58 8.56
CA LEU A 470 23.37 12.39 7.46
C LEU A 470 21.89 12.75 7.65
N GLN A 471 21.36 13.56 6.75
CA GLN A 471 19.96 14.00 6.78
C GLN A 471 19.03 12.80 6.61
N GLY A 472 18.03 12.66 7.47
CA GLY A 472 17.05 11.57 7.43
C GLY A 472 17.56 10.21 7.92
N GLU A 473 18.85 10.09 8.24
CA GLU A 473 19.41 8.85 8.78
C GLU A 473 19.08 8.65 10.26
N SER A 474 19.24 7.41 10.71
CA SER A 474 19.07 7.02 12.12
C SER A 474 20.19 6.10 12.59
N ILE A 475 20.50 6.15 13.88
CA ILE A 475 21.48 5.28 14.53
C ILE A 475 20.90 4.67 15.82
N GLN A 476 21.27 3.42 16.11
CA GLN A 476 21.02 2.78 17.40
C GLN A 476 22.10 3.16 18.41
N LEU A 477 21.72 3.76 19.52
CA LEU A 477 22.61 4.21 20.58
C LEU A 477 22.48 3.31 21.80
N ASN A 478 23.60 2.78 22.30
CA ASN A 478 23.63 2.00 23.54
C ASN A 478 23.65 2.94 24.76
N MET A 479 22.58 3.73 24.91
CA MET A 479 22.48 4.75 25.95
C MET A 479 21.13 4.64 26.67
N VAL A 480 21.18 4.53 28.00
CA VAL A 480 20.01 4.48 28.88
C VAL A 480 19.87 5.78 29.67
N PRO A 481 18.72 6.06 30.33
CA PRO A 481 18.56 7.25 31.17
C PRO A 481 19.75 7.49 32.11
N GLY A 482 20.19 8.74 32.23
CA GLY A 482 21.38 9.13 32.98
C GLY A 482 22.69 9.17 32.16
N HIS A 483 22.74 8.55 30.98
CA HIS A 483 23.90 8.70 30.07
C HIS A 483 23.94 10.10 29.45
N ARG A 484 25.16 10.61 29.26
CA ARG A 484 25.42 11.93 28.66
C ARG A 484 25.62 11.80 27.16
N MET A 485 24.83 12.53 26.38
CA MET A 485 24.85 12.58 24.92
C MET A 485 25.39 13.94 24.46
N ARG A 486 26.42 13.92 23.61
CA ARG A 486 26.94 15.13 22.96
C ARG A 486 26.88 15.00 21.45
N LEU A 487 26.43 16.07 20.80
CA LEU A 487 26.41 16.19 19.35
C LEU A 487 26.76 17.60 18.88
N TRP A 488 27.17 17.71 17.61
CA TRP A 488 27.50 18.97 16.95
C TRP A 488 26.73 19.13 15.63
N ALA A 489 26.36 20.36 15.31
CA ALA A 489 25.63 20.74 14.10
C ALA A 489 26.23 22.01 13.49
N SER A 490 26.65 21.94 12.22
CA SER A 490 27.22 23.09 11.51
C SER A 490 26.11 23.83 10.80
N TYR A 491 25.92 25.10 11.15
CA TYR A 491 24.84 25.92 10.61
C TYR A 491 25.30 27.35 10.38
N LEU A 492 25.09 27.87 9.17
CA LEU A 492 25.47 29.22 8.73
C LEU A 492 26.94 29.59 9.01
N GLY A 493 27.85 28.61 8.94
CA GLY A 493 29.28 28.81 9.15
C GLY A 493 29.73 28.79 10.62
N GLU A 494 28.80 28.56 11.56
CA GLU A 494 29.10 28.36 12.98
C GLU A 494 28.87 26.91 13.40
N MET A 495 29.62 26.49 14.43
CA MET A 495 29.51 25.16 15.02
C MET A 495 28.72 25.23 16.31
N TYR A 496 27.57 24.56 16.34
CA TYR A 496 26.68 24.48 17.50
C TYR A 496 26.82 23.11 18.16
N SER A 497 26.78 23.06 19.49
CA SER A 497 26.90 21.83 20.28
C SER A 497 25.72 21.64 21.23
N LEU A 498 25.21 20.41 21.33
CA LEU A 498 24.26 19.99 22.36
C LEU A 498 24.98 19.06 23.32
N ASP A 499 24.81 19.31 24.62
CA ASP A 499 25.30 18.45 25.68
C ASP A 499 24.15 18.22 26.67
N MET A 500 23.60 17.00 26.67
CA MET A 500 22.43 16.68 27.47
C MET A 500 22.52 15.29 28.09
N THR A 501 21.86 15.11 29.23
CA THR A 501 21.66 13.79 29.84
C THR A 501 20.32 13.22 29.39
N ILE A 502 20.29 11.93 29.03
CA ILE A 502 19.04 11.26 28.66
C ILE A 502 18.11 11.26 29.88
N PRO A 503 16.91 11.85 29.79
CA PRO A 503 16.02 11.98 30.94
C PRO A 503 15.32 10.65 31.27
N GLU A 504 15.02 10.43 32.54
CA GLU A 504 14.18 9.31 33.00
C GLU A 504 12.75 9.49 32.49
N GLU A 505 12.11 10.60 32.86
CA GLU A 505 10.81 11.03 32.36
C GLU A 505 10.97 11.86 31.08
N LYS A 506 10.40 11.36 29.98
CA LYS A 506 10.50 11.99 28.65
C LYS A 506 9.23 12.75 28.35
N GLN A 507 9.35 14.02 28.03
CA GLN A 507 8.26 14.82 27.48
C GLN A 507 8.15 14.51 25.99
N ASP A 508 6.94 14.27 25.50
CA ASP A 508 6.68 13.93 24.10
C ASP A 508 7.38 14.91 23.11
N LEU A 509 7.25 16.21 23.37
CA LEU A 509 7.97 17.27 22.65
C LEU A 509 8.77 18.12 23.63
N GLN A 510 10.08 18.26 23.39
CA GLN A 510 10.99 19.06 24.21
C GLN A 510 11.83 20.00 23.33
N VAL A 511 12.06 21.25 23.77
CA VAL A 511 13.00 22.16 23.10
C VAL A 511 14.38 21.97 23.72
N VAL A 512 15.40 21.83 22.87
CA VAL A 512 16.81 21.73 23.25
C VAL A 512 17.60 22.92 22.69
N ALA A 513 18.56 23.40 23.49
CA ALA A 513 19.42 24.51 23.14
C ALA A 513 20.79 24.01 22.70
N LEU A 514 21.15 24.27 21.44
CA LEU A 514 22.51 24.04 20.96
C LEU A 514 23.29 25.36 21.05
N ASN A 515 24.46 25.35 21.68
CA ASN A 515 25.25 26.54 21.93
C ASN A 515 26.56 26.51 21.14
N THR A 516 27.02 27.67 20.69
CA THR A 516 28.39 27.82 20.18
C THR A 516 29.40 27.66 21.30
N ASP A 517 30.64 27.26 20.99
CA ASP A 517 31.71 27.12 22.00
C ASP A 517 31.98 28.43 22.77
N THR A 518 31.74 29.57 22.12
CA THR A 518 31.84 30.91 22.70
C THR A 518 30.64 31.29 23.56
N GLY A 519 29.52 30.56 23.48
CA GLY A 519 28.24 30.88 24.12
C GLY A 519 27.58 32.14 23.57
N SER A 520 27.98 32.60 22.39
CA SER A 520 27.52 33.85 21.79
C SER A 520 26.19 33.72 21.04
N SER A 521 25.84 32.51 20.61
CA SER A 521 24.63 32.22 19.85
C SER A 521 24.03 30.90 20.32
N GLU A 522 22.70 30.81 20.27
CA GLU A 522 21.91 29.66 20.69
C GLU A 522 20.95 29.26 19.56
N LEU A 523 20.96 27.98 19.20
CA LEU A 523 20.08 27.38 18.22
C LEU A 523 19.07 26.47 18.93
N LEU A 524 17.82 26.96 19.05
CA LEU A 524 16.73 26.23 19.70
C LEU A 524 16.05 25.25 18.74
N LEU A 525 16.27 23.95 18.94
CA LEU A 525 15.72 22.86 18.14
C LEU A 525 14.73 22.01 18.96
N GLY A 526 13.98 21.14 18.29
CA GLY A 526 13.05 20.23 18.94
C GLY A 526 13.65 18.82 19.04
N ILE A 527 13.44 18.16 20.17
CA ILE A 527 13.60 16.71 20.31
C ILE A 527 12.22 16.10 20.62
N HIS A 528 11.81 15.14 19.82
CA HIS A 528 10.56 14.38 20.02
C HIS A 528 10.89 12.98 20.49
N TRP A 529 10.28 12.55 21.60
CA TRP A 529 10.47 11.23 22.17
C TRP A 529 9.24 10.37 21.91
N SER A 530 9.39 9.25 21.20
CA SER A 530 8.27 8.35 20.89
C SER A 530 8.57 6.91 21.29
N THR A 531 7.51 6.19 21.66
CA THR A 531 7.54 4.74 21.94
C THR A 531 6.42 3.98 21.20
N GLU A 532 5.80 4.62 20.20
CA GLU A 532 4.57 4.13 19.53
C GLU A 532 4.72 2.74 18.88
N HIS A 533 5.93 2.33 18.53
CA HIS A 533 6.21 1.03 17.88
C HIS A 533 6.98 0.04 18.76
N GLY A 534 7.04 0.28 20.08
CA GLY A 534 7.74 -0.60 21.01
C GLY A 534 9.18 -0.17 21.29
N ASP A 535 9.90 0.38 20.31
CA ASP A 535 11.24 0.96 20.47
C ASP A 535 11.19 2.41 20.97
N LEU A 536 12.20 2.83 21.72
CA LEU A 536 12.37 4.23 22.12
C LEU A 536 13.10 5.01 21.04
N LYS A 537 12.43 6.02 20.48
CA LYS A 537 12.96 6.89 19.43
C LYS A 537 13.11 8.33 19.89
N ALA A 538 14.20 8.97 19.48
CA ALA A 538 14.43 10.40 19.61
C ALA A 538 14.61 11.02 18.22
N TYR A 539 13.80 12.04 17.91
CA TYR A 539 13.88 12.76 16.64
C TYR A 539 14.38 14.18 16.90
N LEU A 540 15.56 14.53 16.39
CA LEU A 540 16.03 15.91 16.38
C LEU A 540 15.53 16.61 15.13
N TYR A 541 14.80 17.70 15.29
CA TYR A 541 14.16 18.41 14.18
C TYR A 541 14.20 19.93 14.37
N ALA A 542 14.06 20.65 13.27
CA ALA A 542 13.82 22.08 13.28
C ALA A 542 12.32 22.36 13.06
N PRO A 543 11.72 23.33 13.75
CA PRO A 543 10.27 23.56 13.65
C PRO A 543 9.84 24.08 12.28
N PHE A 544 10.69 24.88 11.62
CA PHE A 544 10.38 25.49 10.34
C PHE A 544 11.55 25.33 9.37
N TRP A 545 11.24 24.86 8.16
CA TRP A 545 12.14 24.86 7.01
C TRP A 545 11.66 25.91 6.03
N LEU A 546 12.50 26.87 5.70
CA LEU A 546 12.22 27.89 4.72
C LEU A 546 12.76 27.45 3.36
N VAL A 547 11.92 27.51 2.34
CA VAL A 547 12.29 27.21 0.96
C VAL A 547 12.04 28.44 0.10
N ASN A 548 13.10 29.01 -0.46
CA ASN A 548 13.07 30.14 -1.36
C ASN A 548 13.04 29.68 -2.83
N ASN A 549 11.85 29.62 -3.41
CA ASN A 549 11.64 29.36 -4.84
C ASN A 549 11.41 30.66 -5.63
N THR A 550 11.74 31.83 -5.06
CA THR A 550 11.45 33.13 -5.68
C THR A 550 12.46 33.55 -6.74
N SER A 551 13.58 32.82 -6.88
CA SER A 551 14.78 33.19 -7.68
C SER A 551 15.46 34.50 -7.24
N MET A 552 14.95 35.16 -6.20
CA MET A 552 15.51 36.38 -5.62
C MET A 552 16.12 36.08 -4.26
N THR A 553 17.06 36.92 -3.82
CA THR A 553 17.58 36.86 -2.45
C THR A 553 16.52 37.38 -1.48
N LEU A 554 16.17 36.57 -0.49
CA LEU A 554 15.27 36.96 0.60
C LEU A 554 16.07 37.25 1.88
N LYS A 555 15.47 38.04 2.77
CA LYS A 555 15.92 38.27 4.14
C LYS A 555 14.76 37.94 5.07
N HIS A 556 15.00 37.07 6.04
CA HIS A 556 14.00 36.66 7.03
C HIS A 556 14.33 37.29 8.36
N MET A 557 13.33 37.88 9.02
CA MET A 557 13.52 38.47 10.35
C MET A 557 13.58 37.34 11.39
N GLU A 558 14.69 37.27 12.12
CA GLU A 558 14.91 36.34 13.22
C GLU A 558 15.23 37.11 14.49
N SER A 559 14.24 37.22 15.38
CA SER A 559 14.33 37.98 16.63
C SER A 559 14.81 39.42 16.42
N GLU A 560 16.12 39.68 16.54
CA GLU A 560 16.74 41.01 16.42
C GLU A 560 17.62 41.20 15.17
N TYR A 561 17.87 40.14 14.39
CA TYR A 561 18.70 40.21 13.18
C TYR A 561 17.99 39.63 11.95
N ALA A 562 18.53 39.93 10.76
CA ALA A 562 17.99 39.47 9.49
C ALA A 562 18.92 38.42 8.88
N VAL A 563 18.40 37.22 8.63
CA VAL A 563 19.13 36.14 7.96
C VAL A 563 18.93 36.24 6.46
N LYS A 564 20.02 36.28 5.71
CA LYS A 564 20.00 36.27 4.24
C LYS A 564 19.74 34.84 3.76
N HIS A 565 18.84 34.68 2.79
CA HIS A 565 18.41 33.41 2.23
C HIS A 565 18.49 33.48 0.69
N LEU A 566 19.53 32.89 0.13
CA LEU A 566 19.72 32.76 -1.32
C LEU A 566 18.81 31.64 -1.86
N PRO A 567 18.37 31.70 -3.13
CA PRO A 567 17.59 30.63 -3.75
C PRO A 567 18.28 29.26 -3.74
N ASP A 568 19.62 29.24 -3.74
CA ASP A 568 20.42 28.01 -3.77
C ASP A 568 20.70 27.44 -2.36
N ASP A 569 20.41 28.19 -1.29
CA ASP A 569 20.66 27.79 0.11
C ASP A 569 19.46 27.05 0.73
N ASN A 570 18.64 26.39 -0.10
CA ASN A 570 17.45 25.69 0.35
C ASN A 570 17.78 24.32 0.96
N PRO A 571 17.14 23.93 2.08
CA PRO A 571 16.30 24.74 2.95
C PRO A 571 17.09 25.45 4.07
N LEU A 572 16.68 26.68 4.40
CA LEU A 572 17.15 27.41 5.58
C LEU A 572 16.27 27.06 6.80
N ILE A 573 16.84 26.79 7.97
CA ILE A 573 16.03 26.50 9.17
C ILE A 573 15.74 27.77 9.98
N LEU A 574 14.54 27.86 10.55
CA LEU A 574 14.25 28.82 11.61
C LEU A 574 14.04 28.06 12.93
N PRO A 575 14.85 28.30 13.98
CA PRO A 575 14.71 27.70 15.29
C PRO A 575 13.44 28.15 16.02
N PHE A 576 13.15 27.52 17.16
CA PHE A 576 12.08 27.95 18.06
C PHE A 576 12.32 29.38 18.58
N PRO A 577 11.26 30.18 18.80
CA PRO A 577 11.40 31.54 19.32
C PRO A 577 11.67 31.57 20.84
N SER A 578 11.37 30.48 21.53
CA SER A 578 11.56 30.29 22.97
C SER A 578 11.47 28.81 23.31
N THR A 579 11.86 28.45 24.53
CA THR A 579 11.66 27.11 25.08
C THR A 579 10.19 26.77 25.34
N ASP A 580 9.29 27.76 25.38
CA ASP A 580 7.84 27.56 25.44
C ASP A 580 7.26 27.22 24.06
N PHE A 581 6.80 25.98 23.90
CA PHE A 581 6.17 25.46 22.69
C PHE A 581 4.85 26.13 22.31
N THR A 582 4.16 26.78 23.25
CA THR A 582 2.85 27.39 22.98
C THR A 582 2.96 28.74 22.26
N ARG A 583 4.18 29.28 22.19
CA ARG A 583 4.43 30.60 21.60
C ARG A 583 4.45 30.52 20.07
N LYS A 584 3.37 31.00 19.45
CA LYS A 584 3.25 31.10 18.00
C LYS A 584 4.33 32.01 17.41
N LYS A 585 4.99 31.56 16.35
CA LYS A 585 6.02 32.35 15.65
C LYS A 585 5.40 33.10 14.48
N LYS A 586 5.59 34.42 14.48
CA LYS A 586 5.35 35.28 13.32
C LYS A 586 6.68 35.62 12.66
N SER A 587 6.67 35.78 11.34
CA SER A 587 7.84 36.20 10.58
C SER A 587 7.52 37.36 9.66
N ARG A 588 8.58 38.04 9.21
CA ARG A 588 8.57 39.08 8.18
C ARG A 588 9.64 38.73 7.19
N VAL A 589 9.35 38.93 5.90
CA VAL A 589 10.34 38.72 4.83
C VAL A 589 10.61 40.03 4.12
N LEU A 590 11.82 40.17 3.61
CA LEU A 590 12.25 41.29 2.79
C LEU A 590 12.92 40.71 1.54
N VAL A 591 12.50 41.16 0.36
CA VAL A 591 13.28 40.90 -0.87
C VAL A 591 14.47 41.86 -0.84
N ASP A 592 15.69 41.41 -1.09
CA ASP A 592 16.90 42.25 -0.91
C ASP A 592 16.87 43.55 -1.75
N GLU A 593 16.22 43.48 -2.92
CA GLU A 593 15.95 44.63 -3.80
C GLU A 593 14.78 45.52 -3.34
N ALA A 594 13.90 44.99 -2.48
CA ALA A 594 12.82 45.76 -1.88
C ALA A 594 13.36 46.68 -0.78
N GLY A 595 12.73 47.86 -0.63
CA GLY A 595 13.12 48.84 0.38
C GLY A 595 12.47 48.62 1.75
N ALA A 596 11.45 47.76 1.83
CA ALA A 596 10.66 47.56 3.04
C ALA A 596 10.23 46.10 3.26
N TRP A 597 10.23 45.71 4.54
CA TRP A 597 9.75 44.41 5.03
C TRP A 597 8.26 44.20 4.77
N SER A 598 7.87 42.94 4.59
CA SER A 598 6.46 42.54 4.54
C SER A 598 5.72 42.83 5.84
N GLU A 599 4.40 42.71 5.78
CA GLU A 599 3.56 42.54 6.97
C GLU A 599 3.93 41.24 7.71
N GLU A 600 3.62 41.19 9.01
CA GLU A 600 3.82 39.98 9.81
C GLU A 600 2.82 38.89 9.41
N PHE A 601 3.32 37.68 9.17
CA PHE A 601 2.48 36.51 8.90
C PHE A 601 2.83 35.36 9.85
N PRO A 602 1.85 34.53 10.24
CA PRO A 602 2.08 33.38 11.10
C PRO A 602 2.74 32.24 10.32
N LEU A 603 3.70 31.54 10.94
CA LEU A 603 4.32 30.34 10.34
C LEU A 603 3.58 29.04 10.70
N ASP A 604 2.55 29.11 11.54
CA ASP A 604 1.88 27.93 12.11
C ASP A 604 0.61 27.50 11.38
N THR A 605 0.16 28.25 10.37
CA THR A 605 -1.11 27.97 9.67
C THR A 605 -0.87 27.09 8.44
N VAL A 606 -1.06 25.79 8.58
CA VAL A 606 -0.84 24.80 7.50
C VAL A 606 -2.05 24.73 6.56
N GLY A 607 -1.80 24.57 5.26
CA GLY A 607 -2.82 24.16 4.29
C GLY A 607 -3.56 25.28 3.56
N ASN A 608 -3.25 26.55 3.83
CA ASN A 608 -3.78 27.70 3.08
C ASN A 608 -2.64 28.61 2.62
N PRO A 609 -2.32 28.62 1.32
CA PRO A 609 -1.34 29.57 0.77
C PRO A 609 -1.77 31.01 1.03
N ALA A 610 -0.86 31.83 1.55
CA ALA A 610 -1.09 33.23 1.85
C ALA A 610 -0.31 34.13 0.88
N ARG A 611 -0.90 35.27 0.50
CA ARG A 611 -0.23 36.30 -0.29
C ARG A 611 0.45 37.30 0.65
N ILE A 612 1.73 37.57 0.43
CA ILE A 612 2.49 38.60 1.14
C ILE A 612 3.04 39.62 0.13
N THR A 613 3.20 40.87 0.56
CA THR A 613 3.71 41.95 -0.30
C THR A 613 4.86 42.68 0.39
N CYS A 614 5.99 42.81 -0.30
CA CYS A 614 7.15 43.60 0.13
C CYS A 614 7.23 44.87 -0.72
N LYS A 615 7.16 46.05 -0.09
CA LYS A 615 7.16 47.32 -0.83
C LYS A 615 8.56 47.68 -1.31
N GLY A 616 8.74 47.83 -2.62
CA GLY A 616 9.99 48.28 -3.23
C GLY A 616 9.98 49.78 -3.49
N LYS A 617 11.11 50.29 -4.01
CA LYS A 617 11.23 51.70 -4.43
C LYS A 617 10.52 51.95 -5.77
N ASP A 618 10.66 51.00 -6.70
CA ASP A 618 10.14 51.10 -8.06
C ASP A 618 8.91 50.19 -8.29
N ARG A 619 8.83 49.04 -7.60
CA ARG A 619 7.73 48.07 -7.71
C ARG A 619 7.47 47.34 -6.39
N ASP A 620 6.25 46.86 -6.22
CA ASP A 620 5.86 46.01 -5.09
C ASP A 620 6.07 44.53 -5.41
N PHE A 621 6.67 43.80 -4.48
CA PHE A 621 6.98 42.39 -4.63
C PHE A 621 5.94 41.50 -3.93
N GLU A 622 5.07 40.85 -4.71
CA GLU A 622 4.08 39.88 -4.23
C GLU A 622 4.60 38.44 -4.25
N LEU A 623 4.58 37.78 -3.10
CA LEU A 623 4.98 36.39 -2.93
C LEU A 623 3.81 35.57 -2.41
N THR A 624 3.78 34.29 -2.77
CA THR A 624 2.93 33.28 -2.14
C THR A 624 3.74 32.54 -1.09
N VAL A 625 3.22 32.46 0.13
CA VAL A 625 3.74 31.62 1.21
C VAL A 625 2.83 30.41 1.33
N ASP A 626 3.34 29.23 0.97
CA ASP A 626 2.67 27.96 1.16
C ASP A 626 3.30 27.23 2.35
N ILE A 627 2.47 26.80 3.31
CA ILE A 627 2.93 26.10 4.52
C ILE A 627 2.35 24.69 4.51
N LYS A 628 3.25 23.71 4.44
CA LYS A 628 2.94 22.28 4.46
C LYS A 628 3.61 21.61 5.65
N LEU A 629 2.96 20.59 6.20
CA LEU A 629 3.56 19.76 7.24
C LEU A 629 4.40 18.65 6.58
N CYS A 630 5.61 18.42 7.09
CA CYS A 630 6.42 17.26 6.69
C CYS A 630 5.70 15.95 6.99
N GLN A 631 6.09 14.86 6.31
CA GLN A 631 5.57 13.52 6.57
C GLN A 631 5.77 13.07 8.03
N SER A 632 6.84 13.54 8.70
CA SER A 632 7.09 13.28 10.12
C SER A 632 6.10 13.97 11.07
N GLY A 633 5.33 14.96 10.60
CA GLY A 633 4.43 15.75 11.45
C GLY A 633 5.11 16.81 12.33
N LEU A 634 6.45 16.82 12.40
CA LEU A 634 7.21 17.67 13.35
C LEU A 634 7.65 19.02 12.76
N THR A 635 7.98 19.05 11.47
CA THR A 635 8.52 20.23 10.79
C THR A 635 7.50 20.81 9.82
N LYS A 636 7.36 22.14 9.84
CA LYS A 636 6.58 22.88 8.85
C LYS A 636 7.51 23.40 7.74
N ILE A 637 7.22 23.03 6.50
CA ILE A 637 7.89 23.56 5.31
C ILE A 637 7.15 24.81 4.88
N VAL A 638 7.85 25.94 4.88
CA VAL A 638 7.38 27.27 4.51
C VAL A 638 8.02 27.62 3.18
N THR A 639 7.28 27.48 2.09
CA THR A 639 7.74 27.72 0.73
C THR A 639 7.33 29.11 0.26
N PHE A 640 8.32 29.90 -0.15
CA PHE A 640 8.13 31.20 -0.78
C PHE A 640 8.23 31.04 -2.28
N CYS A 641 7.13 31.30 -2.98
CA CYS A 641 7.07 31.33 -4.44
C CYS A 641 6.70 32.74 -4.92
N PRO A 642 7.03 33.11 -6.17
CA PRO A 642 6.39 34.25 -6.81
C PRO A 642 4.87 34.06 -6.82
N PHE A 643 4.11 35.16 -6.72
CA PHE A 643 2.66 35.07 -6.70
C PHE A 643 2.06 34.61 -8.04
N TYR A 644 2.68 34.99 -9.17
CA TYR A 644 2.25 34.56 -10.49
C TYR A 644 3.17 33.45 -11.00
N LEU A 645 2.59 32.54 -11.77
CA LEU A 645 3.24 31.36 -12.31
C LEU A 645 2.75 31.21 -13.75
N VAL A 646 3.68 31.01 -14.69
CA VAL A 646 3.32 30.78 -16.10
C VAL A 646 3.56 29.32 -16.44
N SER A 647 2.53 28.59 -16.87
CA SER A 647 2.64 27.22 -17.38
C SER A 647 2.32 27.20 -18.86
N ASN A 648 3.15 26.49 -19.63
CA ASN A 648 2.94 26.26 -21.05
C ASN A 648 2.32 24.87 -21.26
N LEU A 649 1.00 24.84 -21.40
CA LEU A 649 0.24 23.63 -21.75
C LEU A 649 0.16 23.39 -23.27
N GLY A 650 0.83 24.23 -24.06
CA GLY A 650 0.89 24.13 -25.51
C GLY A 650 1.93 23.11 -25.99
N LYS A 651 1.88 22.82 -27.29
CA LYS A 651 2.80 21.89 -27.99
C LYS A 651 4.11 22.53 -28.45
N TRP A 652 4.29 23.84 -28.21
CA TRP A 652 5.44 24.61 -28.66
C TRP A 652 6.01 25.42 -27.52
N ASP A 653 7.33 25.60 -27.51
CA ASP A 653 8.03 26.42 -26.54
C ASP A 653 7.54 27.87 -26.61
N MET A 654 7.40 28.52 -25.46
CA MET A 654 7.00 29.91 -25.32
C MET A 654 8.16 30.73 -24.73
N GLN A 655 8.29 31.98 -25.14
CA GLN A 655 9.20 32.93 -24.49
C GLN A 655 8.38 33.99 -23.77
N VAL A 656 8.69 34.23 -22.50
CA VAL A 656 8.03 35.23 -21.69
C VAL A 656 9.03 36.22 -21.13
N ARG A 657 8.66 37.49 -21.05
CA ARG A 657 9.44 38.50 -20.33
C ARG A 657 8.51 39.43 -19.58
N GLU A 658 9.00 39.97 -18.47
CA GLU A 658 8.34 41.07 -17.79
C GLU A 658 8.46 42.36 -18.61
N ASP A 659 7.43 43.19 -18.56
CA ASP A 659 7.48 44.51 -19.19
C ASP A 659 8.59 45.36 -18.55
N GLY A 660 9.38 46.04 -19.38
CA GLY A 660 10.57 46.77 -18.95
C GLY A 660 11.86 45.95 -18.75
N GLN A 661 11.81 44.60 -18.79
CA GLN A 661 13.03 43.78 -18.79
C GLN A 661 13.52 43.48 -20.23
N SER A 662 14.84 43.34 -20.38
CA SER A 662 15.50 43.00 -21.65
C SER A 662 15.71 41.50 -21.87
N THR A 663 15.64 40.70 -20.79
CA THR A 663 15.87 39.26 -20.79
C THR A 663 14.59 38.47 -20.99
N TRP A 664 14.59 37.56 -21.96
CA TRP A 664 13.51 36.61 -22.23
C TRP A 664 13.76 35.30 -21.50
N VAL A 665 12.69 34.68 -20.98
CA VAL A 665 12.70 33.39 -20.30
C VAL A 665 11.97 32.36 -21.16
N ASP A 666 12.66 31.26 -21.47
CA ASP A 666 12.08 30.14 -22.21
C ASP A 666 11.18 29.28 -21.29
N VAL A 667 9.98 28.97 -21.76
CA VAL A 667 8.97 28.11 -21.12
C VAL A 667 8.65 26.96 -22.09
N PRO A 668 9.30 25.80 -21.96
CA PRO A 668 9.15 24.71 -22.93
C PRO A 668 7.73 24.16 -23.01
N ALA A 669 7.38 23.53 -24.14
CA ALA A 669 6.11 22.86 -24.35
C ALA A 669 5.79 21.80 -23.28
N GLU A 670 4.51 21.67 -22.93
CA GLU A 670 3.98 20.68 -21.99
C GLU A 670 4.66 20.69 -20.60
N LYS A 671 5.20 21.84 -20.16
CA LYS A 671 5.90 21.97 -18.86
C LYS A 671 5.14 22.75 -17.77
N VAL A 672 5.40 22.26 -16.56
CA VAL A 672 4.98 22.73 -15.22
C VAL A 672 5.64 24.09 -14.90
N PRO A 673 5.03 24.96 -14.06
CA PRO A 673 5.16 26.41 -14.22
C PRO A 673 6.57 26.97 -14.04
N VAL A 674 6.85 28.03 -14.80
CA VAL A 674 8.01 28.90 -14.69
C VAL A 674 7.63 30.13 -13.87
N ASN A 675 8.53 30.51 -12.96
CA ASN A 675 8.41 31.70 -12.12
C ASN A 675 8.21 32.96 -12.97
N PHE A 676 7.13 33.69 -12.74
CA PHE A 676 6.82 34.90 -13.51
C PHE A 676 6.21 35.97 -12.59
N GLY A 677 6.66 37.22 -12.69
CA GLY A 677 6.33 38.26 -11.72
C GLY A 677 4.96 38.94 -11.87
N GLN A 678 4.89 40.11 -11.22
CA GLN A 678 3.73 40.57 -10.45
C GLN A 678 2.80 41.59 -11.13
N ARG A 679 1.74 41.97 -10.41
CA ARG A 679 0.49 42.64 -10.81
C ARG A 679 0.63 43.77 -11.85
N GLY A 680 -0.17 43.69 -12.93
CA GLY A 680 -0.49 44.84 -13.80
C GLY A 680 -0.57 44.55 -15.31
N HIS A 681 -1.38 43.57 -15.77
CA HIS A 681 -1.27 43.00 -17.13
C HIS A 681 -2.64 42.82 -17.88
N THR A 682 -2.85 43.44 -19.07
CA THR A 682 -3.98 43.32 -20.04
C THR A 682 -3.84 42.06 -20.86
N MET A 683 -4.99 41.49 -21.24
CA MET A 683 -5.11 40.55 -22.34
C MET A 683 -5.56 41.30 -23.61
N GLU A 684 -4.79 41.19 -24.70
CA GLU A 684 -5.27 41.44 -26.07
C GLU A 684 -5.27 40.12 -26.86
N PRO A 685 -6.29 39.85 -27.70
CA PRO A 685 -6.32 38.64 -28.52
C PRO A 685 -5.30 38.73 -29.67
N LEU A 686 -4.42 37.74 -29.77
CA LEU A 686 -3.43 37.63 -30.85
C LEU A 686 -3.88 36.60 -31.91
N PRO A 687 -3.73 36.89 -33.21
CA PRO A 687 -3.81 35.90 -34.26
C PRO A 687 -2.63 34.90 -34.20
N SER A 688 -2.79 33.75 -34.87
CA SER A 688 -1.73 32.73 -34.97
C SER A 688 -0.40 33.34 -35.43
N ASN A 689 0.63 33.15 -34.59
CA ASN A 689 2.06 33.49 -34.78
C ASN A 689 2.58 34.89 -34.38
N GLU A 690 2.02 35.58 -33.38
CA GLU A 690 2.63 36.81 -32.82
C GLU A 690 2.82 36.81 -31.28
N MET A 691 3.75 37.64 -30.79
CA MET A 691 4.23 37.77 -29.40
C MET A 691 3.28 38.57 -28.50
N ALA A 692 3.18 38.20 -27.21
CA ALA A 692 2.31 38.85 -26.23
C ALA A 692 3.05 39.81 -25.28
N PHE A 693 2.41 40.94 -24.94
CA PHE A 693 2.80 41.90 -23.89
C PHE A 693 1.56 42.32 -23.10
N PHE A 694 1.71 42.79 -21.86
CA PHE A 694 0.58 42.92 -20.92
C PHE A 694 0.57 44.24 -20.07
N THR A 695 -0.57 44.97 -19.95
CA THR A 695 -0.85 46.10 -18.98
C THR A 695 -2.32 46.25 -18.41
N TRP A 696 -2.70 46.29 -17.11
CA TRP A 696 -4.16 46.47 -16.72
C TRP A 696 -4.56 47.53 -15.69
N ASP A 697 -5.73 48.13 -15.98
CA ASP A 697 -6.65 48.82 -15.07
C ASP A 697 -8.05 48.15 -15.07
N SER A 698 -8.41 47.57 -13.92
CA SER A 698 -9.75 47.35 -13.37
C SER A 698 -10.77 46.38 -14.00
N VAL A 699 -11.23 45.46 -13.13
CA VAL A 699 -12.54 44.75 -13.06
C VAL A 699 -12.61 43.24 -13.38
N THR A 700 -13.08 42.54 -12.34
CA THR A 700 -13.66 41.20 -12.18
C THR A 700 -14.45 40.62 -13.37
N GLU A 701 -14.06 39.45 -13.87
CA GLU A 701 -14.91 38.30 -14.26
C GLU A 701 -14.08 37.17 -14.90
N ASP A 702 -14.35 35.91 -14.56
CA ASP A 702 -13.72 34.71 -15.13
C ASP A 702 -14.11 34.51 -16.60
N ARG A 703 -13.14 34.31 -17.50
CA ARG A 703 -13.39 33.79 -18.85
C ARG A 703 -12.35 32.75 -19.31
N ILE A 704 -12.89 31.58 -19.65
CA ILE A 704 -12.27 30.42 -20.27
C ILE A 704 -11.82 30.78 -21.70
N MET A 705 -10.61 30.40 -22.11
CA MET A 705 -10.17 30.49 -23.51
C MET A 705 -10.72 29.32 -24.33
N HIS A 706 -11.53 29.63 -25.34
CA HIS A 706 -11.85 28.73 -26.46
C HIS A 706 -10.89 29.02 -27.62
N VAL A 707 -10.12 28.02 -28.03
CA VAL A 707 -9.34 28.07 -29.28
C VAL A 707 -10.22 27.50 -30.41
N GLY A 708 -10.58 28.35 -31.36
CA GLY A 708 -11.20 27.94 -32.62
C GLY A 708 -10.15 27.34 -33.57
N VAL A 709 -10.56 26.25 -34.24
CA VAL A 709 -9.78 25.35 -35.12
C VAL A 709 -8.81 26.03 -36.07
#